data_AF-A0A1E4HJD4-F1
#
_entry.id   AF-A0A1E4HJD4-F1
#
_cell.length_a   1.000
_cell.length_b   1.000
_cell.length_c   1.000
_cell.angle_alpha   90.00
_cell.angle_beta   90.00
_cell.angle_gamma   90.00
#
_symmetry.space_group_name_H-M   'P 1'
#
loop_
_entity.id
_entity.type
_entity.pdbx_description
1 polymer ?
#
loop_
_entity_poly.entity_id
_entity_poly.type
_entity_poly.pdbx_seq_one_letter_code
_entity_poly.pdbx_strand_id
1 'polypeptide(L)'
;DLLTLYVFWELTSIASFLLVGQSGLHRANRRAAVQALLVTVFGGLSMLLGFVLVGESAGTYRISEIVAAPPTGGAVTAGIVLILLGALTKSAQAPFHPWLPAAMAAPTPVSGYLHAASMVKAGVFLVARLSPAFASSAEWWLPLVVLGLTTMLIGGWRALGATDLKRLLAFGTVSQLGFLMVLFAVGGRLAAVAGAALLLAHGLFKATLFLVVGTVDKVTGTRECGSLSGLGRAMPGLAAASVLAAASMAGIPPLLGFIAKEAAFEAFQLEGDARGWIVLAGLVVGSILTVAYSARFLWGAFATKPGVDVVAPKKASPGLVVPLWITSLAGLVLGLIAPLVAPLIEAYGNGLPSRDAEEAGYHLALWHGWNLALALSGVALLGGLLLHAGRRQVEALTRALHHPVSAQRGYELVVSGIERVAVLVTGRLQAGSLPFYLAAVLLMVLALPGVGLVAGWAWPADAPVVHQWMQIPLGIVVVVAALALVRAHRRFTAVLLVGAVGYGIGGLFIVDGAPDLALAQFLVETLAVVAFVFVLRRLPAHFTERRRPRRSVQIRKGILASVAGITVAVFGLVLSGARTAPTTASDEFVRLAPEAGATNVISAILVDFRALDTVGEITVLLVAAAGTASLVLATRYDRRRKSRVTRSGSGTPDHEKEVLG
;
A
#
# COMPACT_ATOMS: atom_id res chain seq x y z
N ASP A 1 7.30 -21.97 2.68
CA ASP A 1 6.22 -21.38 3.48
C ASP A 1 5.86 -20.02 2.91
N LEU A 2 4.58 -19.73 2.72
CA LEU A 2 4.11 -18.49 2.07
C LEU A 2 4.38 -17.24 2.91
N LEU A 3 4.17 -17.30 4.23
CA LEU A 3 4.36 -16.15 5.13
C LEU A 3 5.85 -15.80 5.26
N THR A 4 6.71 -16.81 5.35
CA THR A 4 8.17 -16.62 5.34
C THR A 4 8.62 -15.97 4.04
N LEU A 5 8.08 -16.40 2.89
CA LEU A 5 8.35 -15.76 1.60
C LEU A 5 7.94 -14.29 1.61
N TYR A 6 6.77 -13.95 2.16
CA TYR A 6 6.31 -12.57 2.29
C TYR A 6 7.23 -11.70 3.16
N VAL A 7 7.71 -12.21 4.30
CA VAL A 7 8.64 -11.46 5.16
C VAL A 7 9.91 -11.08 4.38
N PHE A 8 10.54 -12.04 3.69
CA PHE A 8 11.71 -11.74 2.87
C PHE A 8 11.37 -10.88 1.64
N TRP A 9 10.17 -11.03 1.09
CA TRP A 9 9.68 -10.18 0.02
C TRP A 9 9.67 -8.70 0.43
N GLU A 10 9.15 -8.37 1.61
CA GLU A 10 9.14 -6.97 2.07
C GLU A 10 10.51 -6.48 2.53
N LEU A 11 11.34 -7.35 3.11
CA LEU A 11 12.75 -6.98 3.39
C LEU A 11 13.48 -6.54 2.12
N THR A 12 13.23 -7.20 0.97
CA THR A 12 13.79 -6.73 -0.31
C THR A 12 13.20 -5.40 -0.78
N SER A 13 11.91 -5.11 -0.51
CA SER A 13 11.30 -3.80 -0.81
C SER A 13 12.02 -2.69 -0.03
N ILE A 14 12.22 -2.89 1.27
CA ILE A 14 12.85 -1.93 2.17
C ILE A 14 14.32 -1.72 1.79
N ALA A 15 15.07 -2.82 1.57
CA ALA A 15 16.46 -2.72 1.15
C ALA A 15 16.61 -1.98 -0.19
N SER A 16 15.75 -2.28 -1.18
CA SER A 16 15.75 -1.56 -2.46
C SER A 16 15.43 -0.08 -2.28
N PHE A 17 14.47 0.27 -1.43
CA PHE A 17 14.14 1.67 -1.14
C PHE A 17 15.36 2.45 -0.62
N LEU A 18 16.08 1.88 0.34
CA LEU A 18 17.29 2.49 0.91
C LEU A 18 18.41 2.62 -0.12
N LEU A 19 18.62 1.60 -0.96
CA LEU A 19 19.65 1.60 -2.00
C LEU A 19 19.35 2.59 -3.14
N VAL A 20 18.08 2.75 -3.54
CA VAL A 20 17.69 3.72 -4.57
C VAL A 20 17.72 5.15 -4.03
N GLY A 21 17.32 5.34 -2.76
CA GLY A 21 17.27 6.65 -2.10
C GLY A 21 18.63 7.20 -1.63
N GLN A 22 19.73 6.49 -1.88
CA GLN A 22 21.05 6.75 -1.29
C GLN A 22 21.47 8.23 -1.42
N SER A 23 22.00 8.78 -0.33
CA SER A 23 22.29 10.20 -0.03
C SER A 23 21.09 11.11 0.30
N GLY A 24 19.87 10.84 -0.19
CA GLY A 24 18.69 11.69 0.05
C GLY A 24 18.76 13.13 -0.51
N LEU A 25 19.94 13.58 -0.94
CA LEU A 25 20.24 14.94 -1.40
C LEU A 25 19.47 15.28 -2.69
N HIS A 26 19.41 14.34 -3.63
CA HIS A 26 18.77 14.55 -4.92
C HIS A 26 17.27 14.24 -4.86
N ARG A 27 16.43 15.24 -5.15
CA ARG A 27 14.96 15.09 -5.20
C ARG A 27 14.51 13.95 -6.13
N ALA A 28 15.21 13.75 -7.25
CA ALA A 28 14.93 12.69 -8.21
C ALA A 28 15.09 11.29 -7.60
N ASN A 29 16.17 11.03 -6.86
CA ASN A 29 16.44 9.74 -6.21
C ASN A 29 15.38 9.42 -5.16
N ARG A 30 14.99 10.41 -4.33
CA ARG A 30 13.93 10.23 -3.34
C ARG A 30 12.59 9.91 -3.99
N ARG A 31 12.22 10.66 -5.04
CA ARG A 31 10.96 10.44 -5.77
C ARG A 31 10.94 9.03 -6.40
N ALA A 32 12.03 8.60 -7.01
CA ALA A 32 12.16 7.26 -7.58
C ALA A 32 12.08 6.17 -6.51
N ALA A 33 12.76 6.34 -5.37
CA ALA A 33 12.72 5.40 -4.26
C ALA A 33 11.30 5.26 -3.70
N VAL A 34 10.61 6.38 -3.43
CA VAL A 34 9.22 6.37 -2.94
C VAL A 34 8.28 5.75 -3.97
N GLN A 35 8.42 6.07 -5.25
CA GLN A 35 7.61 5.45 -6.30
C GLN A 35 7.81 3.92 -6.34
N ALA A 36 9.05 3.44 -6.30
CA ALA A 36 9.34 2.02 -6.28
C ALA A 36 8.77 1.34 -5.02
N LEU A 37 8.93 1.95 -3.85
CA LEU A 37 8.38 1.43 -2.60
C LEU A 37 6.85 1.35 -2.66
N LEU A 38 6.16 2.44 -3.03
CA LEU A 38 4.70 2.47 -3.09
C LEU A 38 4.13 1.41 -4.03
N VAL A 39 4.69 1.27 -5.24
CA VAL A 39 4.19 0.28 -6.21
C VAL A 39 4.44 -1.15 -5.74
N THR A 40 5.62 -1.41 -5.16
CA THR A 40 6.00 -2.77 -4.78
C THR A 40 5.36 -3.21 -3.46
N VAL A 41 5.22 -2.31 -2.48
CA VAL A 41 4.49 -2.58 -1.21
C VAL A 41 3.00 -2.70 -1.47
N PHE A 42 2.41 -1.89 -2.37
CA PHE A 42 1.01 -2.06 -2.76
C PHE A 42 0.73 -3.48 -3.29
N GLY A 43 1.58 -3.97 -4.20
CA GLY A 43 1.45 -5.35 -4.67
C GLY A 43 1.78 -6.39 -3.60
N GLY A 44 2.78 -6.13 -2.76
CA GLY A 44 3.16 -7.02 -1.65
C GLY A 44 2.05 -7.20 -0.63
N LEU A 45 1.39 -6.12 -0.19
CA LEU A 45 0.24 -6.18 0.71
C LEU A 45 -0.96 -6.89 0.08
N SER A 46 -1.19 -6.67 -1.22
CA SER A 46 -2.22 -7.40 -1.96
C SER A 46 -1.91 -8.90 -1.99
N MET A 47 -0.66 -9.25 -2.29
CA MET A 47 -0.17 -10.64 -2.27
C MET A 47 -0.28 -11.29 -0.89
N LEU A 48 -0.04 -10.55 0.20
CA LEU A 48 -0.24 -11.08 1.56
C LEU A 48 -1.69 -11.52 1.77
N LEU A 49 -2.66 -10.69 1.38
CA LEU A 49 -4.07 -11.08 1.43
C LEU A 49 -4.33 -12.32 0.58
N GLY A 50 -3.72 -12.41 -0.61
CA GLY A 50 -3.82 -13.59 -1.46
C GLY A 50 -3.21 -14.86 -0.82
N PHE A 51 -2.07 -14.75 -0.14
CA PHE A 51 -1.47 -15.85 0.62
C PHE A 51 -2.36 -16.31 1.77
N VAL A 52 -3.02 -15.39 2.48
CA VAL A 52 -3.99 -15.75 3.53
C VAL A 52 -5.17 -16.49 2.93
N LEU A 53 -5.79 -15.99 1.85
CA LEU A 53 -6.95 -16.66 1.22
C LEU A 53 -6.61 -18.06 0.72
N VAL A 54 -5.47 -18.24 0.06
CA VAL A 54 -5.02 -19.54 -0.44
C VAL A 54 -4.61 -20.46 0.72
N GLY A 55 -3.88 -19.93 1.71
CA GLY A 55 -3.41 -20.72 2.86
C GLY A 55 -4.54 -21.22 3.75
N GLU A 56 -5.53 -20.38 4.05
CA GLU A 56 -6.74 -20.78 4.79
C GLU A 56 -7.56 -21.81 4.00
N SER A 57 -7.71 -21.63 2.68
CA SER A 57 -8.44 -22.58 1.83
C SER A 57 -7.71 -23.93 1.71
N ALA A 58 -6.38 -23.93 1.74
CA ALA A 58 -5.55 -25.14 1.70
C ALA A 58 -5.39 -25.81 3.08
N GLY A 59 -5.70 -25.12 4.17
CA GLY A 59 -5.42 -25.56 5.54
C GLY A 59 -3.92 -25.59 5.89
N THR A 60 -3.05 -24.99 5.06
CA THR A 60 -1.60 -24.99 5.23
C THR A 60 -0.97 -23.81 4.48
N TYR A 61 0.13 -23.28 5.01
CA TYR A 61 0.95 -22.24 4.36
C TYR A 61 2.21 -22.82 3.68
N ARG A 62 2.38 -24.15 3.70
CA ARG A 62 3.53 -24.81 3.06
C ARG A 62 3.30 -24.95 1.56
N ILE A 63 4.09 -24.21 0.79
CA ILE A 63 4.04 -24.20 -0.68
C ILE A 63 4.07 -25.63 -1.27
N SER A 64 4.88 -26.54 -0.72
CA SER A 64 4.96 -27.92 -1.18
C SER A 64 3.64 -28.69 -1.05
N GLU A 65 2.89 -28.45 0.02
CA GLU A 65 1.59 -29.09 0.27
C GLU A 65 0.50 -28.45 -0.60
N ILE A 66 0.52 -27.11 -0.76
CA ILE A 66 -0.38 -26.39 -1.67
C ILE A 66 -0.18 -26.84 -3.13
N VAL A 67 1.06 -27.05 -3.55
CA VAL A 67 1.35 -27.56 -4.90
C VAL A 67 0.89 -29.01 -5.07
N ALA A 68 1.04 -29.84 -4.04
CA ALA A 68 0.62 -31.24 -4.09
C ALA A 68 -0.92 -31.39 -4.10
N ALA A 69 -1.65 -30.52 -3.40
CA ALA A 69 -3.11 -30.50 -3.36
C ALA A 69 -3.63 -29.06 -3.48
N PRO A 70 -3.69 -28.49 -4.70
CA PRO A 70 -4.12 -27.11 -4.91
C PRO A 70 -5.57 -26.89 -4.44
N PRO A 71 -5.84 -25.89 -3.58
CA PRO A 71 -7.20 -25.58 -3.18
C PRO A 71 -8.00 -25.01 -4.36
N THR A 72 -9.32 -25.05 -4.28
CA THR A 72 -10.22 -24.51 -5.32
C THR A 72 -11.31 -23.61 -4.71
N GLY A 73 -12.03 -22.88 -5.56
CA GLY A 73 -13.17 -22.04 -5.14
C GLY A 73 -12.93 -20.54 -5.33
N GLY A 74 -13.97 -19.74 -5.04
CA GLY A 74 -13.96 -18.29 -5.28
C GLY A 74 -12.90 -17.53 -4.46
N ALA A 75 -12.67 -17.93 -3.21
CA ALA A 75 -11.62 -17.35 -2.36
C ALA A 75 -10.22 -17.59 -2.92
N VAL A 76 -9.94 -18.79 -3.44
CA VAL A 76 -8.67 -19.13 -4.10
C VAL A 76 -8.50 -18.32 -5.38
N THR A 77 -9.57 -18.16 -6.16
CA THR A 77 -9.55 -17.37 -7.40
C THR A 77 -9.17 -15.90 -7.12
N ALA A 78 -9.80 -15.29 -6.11
CA ALA A 78 -9.42 -13.96 -5.63
C ALA A 78 -7.98 -13.94 -5.10
N GLY A 79 -7.57 -15.00 -4.39
CA GLY A 79 -6.22 -15.18 -3.89
C GLY A 79 -5.17 -15.22 -5.00
N ILE A 80 -5.40 -15.96 -6.08
CA ILE A 80 -4.53 -16.02 -7.27
C ILE A 80 -4.34 -14.64 -7.86
N VAL A 81 -5.42 -13.90 -8.12
CA VAL A 81 -5.34 -12.54 -8.69
C VAL A 81 -4.53 -11.60 -7.79
N LEU A 82 -4.74 -11.67 -6.48
CA LEU A 82 -4.01 -10.87 -5.50
C LEU A 82 -2.52 -11.24 -5.41
N ILE A 83 -2.19 -12.53 -5.49
CA ILE A 83 -0.81 -13.02 -5.57
C ILE A 83 -0.12 -12.52 -6.84
N LEU A 84 -0.81 -12.63 -7.98
CA LEU A 84 -0.31 -12.14 -9.25
C LEU A 84 -0.10 -10.63 -9.22
N LEU A 85 -0.95 -9.86 -8.54
CA LEU A 85 -0.73 -8.42 -8.40
C LEU A 85 0.61 -8.11 -7.73
N GLY A 86 1.02 -8.87 -6.71
CA GLY A 86 2.36 -8.77 -6.14
C GLY A 86 3.46 -9.17 -7.10
N ALA A 87 3.31 -10.31 -7.78
CA ALA A 87 4.30 -10.78 -8.76
C ALA A 87 4.52 -9.75 -9.89
N LEU A 88 3.43 -9.21 -10.45
CA LEU A 88 3.43 -8.26 -11.56
C LEU A 88 4.05 -6.91 -11.17
N THR A 89 3.78 -6.41 -9.96
CA THR A 89 4.36 -5.12 -9.51
C THR A 89 5.86 -5.23 -9.29
N LYS A 90 6.33 -6.30 -8.62
CA LYS A 90 7.75 -6.50 -8.26
C LYS A 90 8.61 -6.88 -9.47
N SER A 91 8.03 -7.56 -10.46
CA SER A 91 8.70 -7.88 -11.74
C SER A 91 8.48 -6.82 -12.83
N ALA A 92 8.00 -5.63 -12.46
CA ALA A 92 7.85 -4.48 -13.35
C ALA A 92 7.06 -4.80 -14.63
N GLN A 93 5.96 -5.57 -14.51
CA GLN A 93 5.07 -5.85 -15.62
C GLN A 93 4.16 -4.66 -15.92
N ALA A 94 3.60 -4.57 -17.11
CA ALA A 94 2.59 -3.59 -17.46
C ALA A 94 1.32 -3.79 -16.59
N PRO A 95 0.72 -2.71 -16.06
CA PRO A 95 1.09 -1.30 -16.19
C PRO A 95 2.08 -0.77 -15.13
N PHE A 96 2.56 -1.61 -14.22
CA PHE A 96 3.42 -1.25 -13.08
C PHE A 96 4.90 -1.01 -13.41
N HIS A 97 5.35 -1.27 -14.64
CA HIS A 97 6.74 -1.10 -15.07
C HIS A 97 7.42 0.28 -14.84
N PRO A 98 6.75 1.45 -14.73
CA PRO A 98 7.43 2.74 -14.68
C PRO A 98 8.42 2.95 -13.53
N TRP A 99 8.24 2.26 -12.39
CA TRP A 99 9.16 2.40 -11.27
C TRP A 99 10.57 1.91 -11.62
N LEU A 100 10.70 0.93 -12.51
CA LEU A 100 11.99 0.31 -12.84
C LEU A 100 12.90 1.27 -13.64
N PRO A 101 12.46 1.91 -14.75
CA PRO A 101 13.22 2.98 -15.38
C PRO A 101 13.50 4.18 -14.46
N ALA A 102 12.57 4.53 -13.57
CA ALA A 102 12.77 5.62 -12.60
C ALA A 102 13.88 5.29 -11.58
N ALA A 103 13.97 4.02 -11.14
CA ALA A 103 14.98 3.53 -10.22
C ALA A 103 16.42 3.56 -10.79
N MET A 104 16.59 3.83 -12.09
CA MET A 104 17.94 4.00 -12.70
C MET A 104 18.70 5.22 -12.18
N ALA A 105 18.05 6.08 -11.38
CA ALA A 105 18.68 7.13 -10.61
C ALA A 105 19.65 6.60 -9.52
N ALA A 106 19.49 5.35 -9.09
CA ALA A 106 20.41 4.69 -8.16
C ALA A 106 21.82 4.53 -8.74
N PRO A 107 22.87 4.28 -7.95
CA PRO A 107 24.19 3.93 -8.48
C PRO A 107 24.16 2.69 -9.38
N THR A 108 25.01 2.65 -10.39
CA THR A 108 24.98 1.57 -11.38
C THR A 108 25.27 0.17 -10.83
N PRO A 109 26.15 -0.04 -9.82
CA PRO A 109 26.29 -1.35 -9.17
C PRO A 109 25.00 -1.83 -8.50
N VAL A 110 24.26 -0.92 -7.86
CA VAL A 110 22.94 -1.21 -7.27
C VAL A 110 21.97 -1.66 -8.36
N SER A 111 21.92 -0.94 -9.47
CA SER A 111 21.08 -1.31 -10.62
C SER A 111 21.49 -2.66 -11.22
N GLY A 112 22.79 -2.93 -11.34
CA GLY A 112 23.32 -4.21 -11.81
C GLY A 112 22.88 -5.38 -10.94
N TYR A 113 22.91 -5.22 -9.62
CA TYR A 113 22.44 -6.27 -8.71
C TYR A 113 20.91 -6.42 -8.71
N LEU A 114 20.17 -5.34 -8.46
CA LEU A 114 18.72 -5.35 -8.30
C LEU A 114 17.97 -5.75 -9.58
N HIS A 115 18.48 -5.35 -10.74
CA HIS A 115 17.77 -5.52 -12.02
C HIS A 115 18.35 -6.64 -12.88
N ALA A 116 19.52 -7.18 -12.56
CA ALA A 116 20.00 -8.41 -13.19
C ALA A 116 19.58 -9.65 -12.41
N ALA A 117 19.74 -9.68 -11.07
CA ALA A 117 19.75 -10.93 -10.32
C ALA A 117 18.76 -11.04 -9.15
N SER A 118 18.39 -9.94 -8.48
CA SER A 118 17.63 -10.03 -7.23
C SER A 118 16.18 -9.55 -7.35
N MET A 119 15.92 -8.26 -7.10
CA MET A 119 14.57 -7.74 -6.84
C MET A 119 13.56 -8.05 -7.96
N VAL A 120 13.94 -7.79 -9.21
CA VAL A 120 13.01 -7.94 -10.34
C VAL A 120 12.68 -9.40 -10.68
N LYS A 121 13.52 -10.35 -10.21
CA LYS A 121 13.29 -11.79 -10.37
C LYS A 121 12.38 -12.37 -9.30
N ALA A 122 12.11 -11.64 -8.21
CA ALA A 122 11.26 -12.16 -7.13
C ALA A 122 9.85 -12.52 -7.63
N GLY A 123 9.24 -11.66 -8.48
CA GLY A 123 7.95 -11.96 -9.11
C GLY A 123 8.00 -13.17 -10.05
N VAL A 124 9.06 -13.27 -10.86
CA VAL A 124 9.28 -14.41 -11.76
C VAL A 124 9.44 -15.72 -10.96
N PHE A 125 10.21 -15.68 -9.88
CA PHE A 125 10.40 -16.81 -8.97
C PHE A 125 9.09 -17.24 -8.31
N LEU A 126 8.27 -16.29 -7.86
CA LEU A 126 6.97 -16.59 -7.26
C LEU A 126 6.03 -17.28 -8.25
N VAL A 127 5.96 -16.77 -9.49
CA VAL A 127 5.19 -17.40 -10.56
C VAL A 127 5.73 -18.81 -10.84
N ALA A 128 7.04 -18.98 -11.05
CA ALA A 128 7.63 -20.28 -11.25
C ALA A 128 7.33 -21.26 -10.09
N ARG A 129 7.30 -20.78 -8.85
CA ARG A 129 7.03 -21.63 -7.67
C ARG A 129 5.58 -22.07 -7.52
N LEU A 130 4.61 -21.27 -7.97
CA LEU A 130 3.19 -21.55 -7.82
C LEU A 130 2.54 -22.04 -9.12
N SER A 131 3.21 -21.90 -10.26
CA SER A 131 2.77 -22.41 -11.56
C SER A 131 2.39 -23.90 -11.54
N PRO A 132 3.14 -24.83 -10.89
CA PRO A 132 2.74 -26.23 -10.81
C PRO A 132 1.35 -26.45 -10.18
N ALA A 133 0.90 -25.54 -9.31
CA ALA A 133 -0.41 -25.63 -8.64
C ALA A 133 -1.55 -25.03 -9.47
N PHE A 134 -1.27 -23.94 -10.20
CA PHE A 134 -2.32 -23.06 -10.73
C PHE A 134 -2.24 -22.81 -12.25
N ALA A 135 -1.25 -23.34 -12.98
CA ALA A 135 -1.08 -23.08 -14.41
C ALA A 135 -2.29 -23.47 -15.28
N SER A 136 -3.09 -24.44 -14.84
CA SER A 136 -4.32 -24.87 -15.52
C SER A 136 -5.50 -23.89 -15.32
N SER A 137 -5.43 -22.98 -14.34
CA SER A 137 -6.47 -21.97 -14.11
C SER A 137 -6.33 -20.82 -15.11
N ALA A 138 -7.47 -20.41 -15.68
CA ALA A 138 -7.52 -19.29 -16.63
C ALA A 138 -7.09 -17.97 -15.96
N GLU A 139 -7.41 -17.80 -14.68
CA GLU A 139 -7.07 -16.64 -13.86
C GLU A 139 -5.56 -16.54 -13.58
N TRP A 140 -4.84 -17.67 -13.70
CA TRP A 140 -3.38 -17.71 -13.66
C TRP A 140 -2.77 -17.41 -15.03
N TRP A 141 -3.13 -18.22 -16.03
CA TRP A 141 -2.48 -18.21 -17.34
C TRP A 141 -2.74 -16.91 -18.11
N LEU A 142 -4.00 -16.44 -18.16
CA LEU A 142 -4.39 -15.34 -19.04
C LEU A 142 -3.72 -14.02 -18.65
N PRO A 143 -3.72 -13.56 -17.37
CA PRO A 143 -3.03 -12.32 -17.01
C PRO A 143 -1.53 -12.41 -17.23
N LEU A 144 -0.90 -13.55 -16.92
CA LEU A 144 0.55 -13.71 -17.06
C LEU A 144 1.00 -13.66 -18.52
N VAL A 145 0.30 -14.36 -19.41
CA VAL A 145 0.63 -14.36 -20.84
C VAL A 145 0.33 -13.01 -21.48
N VAL A 146 -0.87 -12.47 -21.27
CA VAL A 146 -1.27 -11.20 -21.89
C VAL A 146 -0.42 -10.04 -21.38
N LEU A 147 -0.26 -9.90 -20.07
CA LEU A 147 0.57 -8.83 -19.50
C LEU A 147 2.05 -9.08 -19.76
N GLY A 148 2.52 -10.34 -19.77
CA GLY A 148 3.90 -10.70 -20.08
C GLY A 148 4.28 -10.30 -21.51
N LEU A 149 3.50 -10.69 -22.51
CA LEU A 149 3.70 -10.29 -23.91
C LEU A 149 3.59 -8.77 -24.08
N THR A 150 2.58 -8.15 -23.49
CA THR A 150 2.42 -6.68 -23.52
C THR A 150 3.64 -5.98 -22.93
N THR A 151 4.15 -6.48 -21.81
CA THR A 151 5.36 -5.97 -21.15
C THR A 151 6.60 -6.16 -22.02
N MET A 152 6.73 -7.34 -22.64
CA MET A 152 7.82 -7.67 -23.55
C MET A 152 7.91 -6.66 -24.70
N LEU A 153 6.78 -6.39 -25.34
CA LEU A 153 6.67 -5.49 -26.48
C LEU A 153 6.85 -4.02 -26.09
N ILE A 154 6.17 -3.55 -25.03
CA ILE A 154 6.29 -2.17 -24.55
C ILE A 154 7.74 -1.89 -24.10
N GLY A 155 8.35 -2.81 -23.35
CA GLY A 155 9.74 -2.71 -22.92
C GLY A 155 10.70 -2.62 -24.10
N GLY A 156 10.55 -3.52 -25.08
CA GLY A 156 11.40 -3.53 -26.28
C GLY A 156 11.28 -2.24 -27.10
N TRP A 157 10.04 -1.79 -27.35
CA TRP A 157 9.76 -0.55 -28.08
C TRP A 157 10.33 0.68 -27.36
N ARG A 158 10.10 0.80 -26.04
CA ARG A 158 10.61 1.92 -25.23
C ARG A 158 12.14 1.93 -25.13
N ALA A 159 12.80 0.76 -25.19
CA ALA A 159 14.24 0.68 -25.20
C ALA A 159 14.84 1.29 -26.49
N LEU A 160 14.18 1.12 -27.64
CA LEU A 160 14.61 1.71 -28.91
C LEU A 160 14.56 3.25 -28.91
N GLY A 161 13.63 3.83 -28.15
CA GLY A 161 13.51 5.28 -27.98
C GLY A 161 14.41 5.89 -26.89
N ALA A 162 15.12 5.08 -26.11
CA ALA A 162 15.95 5.58 -25.02
C ALA A 162 17.26 6.21 -25.54
N THR A 163 17.64 7.36 -24.98
CA THR A 163 18.91 8.05 -25.25
C THR A 163 19.99 7.71 -24.23
N ASP A 164 19.60 7.45 -22.98
CA ASP A 164 20.50 7.03 -21.91
C ASP A 164 20.74 5.51 -21.93
N LEU A 165 22.00 5.07 -21.89
CA LEU A 165 22.37 3.65 -21.95
C LEU A 165 21.77 2.83 -20.80
N LYS A 166 21.72 3.38 -19.59
CA LYS A 166 21.22 2.68 -18.41
C LYS A 166 19.71 2.51 -18.47
N ARG A 167 18.99 3.54 -18.94
CA ARG A 167 17.55 3.53 -19.16
C ARG A 167 17.15 2.61 -20.31
N LEU A 168 17.97 2.53 -21.38
CA LEU A 168 17.81 1.53 -22.43
C LEU A 168 17.87 0.12 -21.82
N LEU A 169 18.87 -0.16 -20.99
CA LEU A 169 18.98 -1.46 -20.31
C LEU A 169 17.81 -1.73 -19.35
N ALA A 170 17.28 -0.72 -18.66
CA ALA A 170 16.10 -0.86 -17.81
C ALA A 170 14.86 -1.30 -18.59
N PHE A 171 14.56 -0.65 -19.71
CA PHE A 171 13.45 -1.06 -20.58
C PHE A 171 13.70 -2.43 -21.23
N GLY A 172 14.96 -2.74 -21.58
CA GLY A 172 15.32 -4.08 -21.99
C GLY A 172 15.11 -5.12 -20.89
N THR A 173 15.29 -4.77 -19.61
CA THR A 173 14.99 -5.66 -18.48
C THR A 173 13.48 -5.87 -18.35
N VAL A 174 12.67 -4.80 -18.45
CA VAL A 174 11.19 -4.92 -18.53
C VAL A 174 10.81 -5.92 -19.63
N SER A 175 11.41 -5.80 -20.80
CA SER A 175 11.13 -6.67 -21.94
C SER A 175 11.41 -8.16 -21.64
N GLN A 176 12.59 -8.45 -21.09
CA GLN A 176 13.01 -9.82 -20.75
C GLN A 176 12.22 -10.42 -19.58
N LEU A 177 11.80 -9.61 -18.60
CA LEU A 177 10.92 -10.10 -17.54
C LEU A 177 9.55 -10.48 -18.09
N GLY A 178 9.01 -9.72 -19.06
CA GLY A 178 7.81 -10.11 -19.79
C GLY A 178 7.94 -11.46 -20.48
N PHE A 179 9.08 -11.71 -21.14
CA PHE A 179 9.41 -13.03 -21.72
C PHE A 179 9.38 -14.13 -20.63
N LEU A 180 10.11 -13.94 -19.53
CA LEU A 180 10.17 -14.91 -18.45
C LEU A 180 8.80 -15.21 -17.82
N MET A 181 7.95 -14.20 -17.66
CA MET A 181 6.59 -14.38 -17.12
C MET A 181 5.73 -15.27 -18.02
N VAL A 182 5.85 -15.14 -19.35
CA VAL A 182 5.16 -16.01 -20.32
C VAL A 182 5.64 -17.45 -20.19
N LEU A 183 6.96 -17.68 -20.08
CA LEU A 183 7.53 -19.03 -20.00
C LEU A 183 7.07 -19.78 -18.74
N PHE A 184 7.02 -19.10 -17.59
CA PHE A 184 6.58 -19.73 -16.35
C PHE A 184 5.04 -19.75 -16.17
N ALA A 185 4.26 -19.17 -17.09
CA ALA A 185 2.80 -19.14 -17.00
C ALA A 185 2.13 -20.48 -17.34
N VAL A 186 2.72 -21.26 -18.26
CA VAL A 186 2.09 -22.42 -18.91
C VAL A 186 2.14 -23.69 -18.07
N GLY A 187 3.15 -23.81 -17.18
CA GLY A 187 3.30 -24.98 -16.29
C GLY A 187 3.75 -26.27 -16.99
N GLY A 188 4.21 -26.21 -18.25
CA GLY A 188 4.80 -27.35 -18.96
C GLY A 188 6.32 -27.48 -18.75
N ARG A 189 6.84 -28.71 -18.84
CA ARG A 189 8.28 -29.01 -18.65
C ARG A 189 9.16 -28.19 -19.58
N LEU A 190 8.94 -28.22 -20.89
CA LEU A 190 9.86 -27.58 -21.84
C LEU A 190 9.92 -26.06 -21.66
N ALA A 191 8.77 -25.41 -21.49
CA ALA A 191 8.70 -23.97 -21.19
C ALA A 191 9.39 -23.60 -19.87
N ALA A 192 9.29 -24.46 -18.85
CA ALA A 192 9.97 -24.29 -17.58
C ALA A 192 11.50 -24.42 -17.68
N VAL A 193 12.00 -25.39 -18.45
CA VAL A 193 13.44 -25.55 -18.74
C VAL A 193 13.97 -24.33 -19.50
N ALA A 194 13.26 -23.90 -20.55
CA ALA A 194 13.59 -22.69 -21.29
C ALA A 194 13.58 -21.43 -20.40
N GLY A 195 12.57 -21.31 -19.53
CA GLY A 195 12.44 -20.24 -18.55
C GLY A 195 13.61 -20.21 -17.56
N ALA A 196 14.00 -21.36 -17.02
CA ALA A 196 15.13 -21.47 -16.10
C ALA A 196 16.47 -21.14 -16.77
N ALA A 197 16.69 -21.62 -18.00
CA ALA A 197 17.86 -21.27 -18.81
C ALA A 197 17.91 -19.75 -19.10
N LEU A 198 16.78 -19.16 -19.50
CA LEU A 198 16.68 -17.73 -19.79
C LEU A 198 16.87 -16.88 -18.53
N LEU A 199 16.35 -17.34 -17.38
CA LEU A 199 16.49 -16.66 -16.09
C LEU A 199 17.96 -16.51 -15.70
N LEU A 200 18.74 -17.59 -15.89
CA LEU A 200 20.18 -17.64 -15.67
C LEU A 200 20.92 -16.77 -16.69
N ALA A 201 20.65 -16.96 -17.99
CA ALA A 201 21.26 -16.17 -19.06
C ALA A 201 21.06 -14.66 -18.81
N HIS A 202 19.83 -14.26 -18.46
CA HIS A 202 19.49 -12.88 -18.13
C HIS A 202 20.28 -12.33 -16.95
N GLY A 203 20.46 -13.13 -15.89
CA GLY A 203 21.30 -12.73 -14.76
C GLY A 203 22.71 -12.35 -15.21
N LEU A 204 23.31 -13.18 -16.06
CA LEU A 204 24.68 -12.99 -16.55
C LEU A 204 24.78 -11.80 -17.50
N PHE A 205 24.02 -11.78 -18.60
CA PHE A 205 24.16 -10.71 -19.60
C PHE A 205 23.74 -9.34 -19.05
N LYS A 206 22.70 -9.24 -18.20
CA LYS A 206 22.33 -7.93 -17.63
C LYS A 206 23.34 -7.45 -16.61
N ALA A 207 23.89 -8.34 -15.78
CA ALA A 207 24.93 -7.95 -14.84
C ALA A 207 26.14 -7.37 -15.59
N THR A 208 26.61 -8.06 -16.63
CA THR A 208 27.69 -7.55 -17.49
C THR A 208 27.33 -6.20 -18.11
N LEU A 209 26.16 -6.06 -18.74
CA LEU A 209 25.79 -4.82 -19.44
C LEU A 209 25.63 -3.63 -18.49
N PHE A 210 25.07 -3.82 -17.28
CA PHE A 210 25.03 -2.75 -16.28
C PHE A 210 26.42 -2.38 -15.77
N LEU A 211 27.31 -3.35 -15.52
CA LEU A 211 28.70 -3.09 -15.13
C LEU A 211 29.46 -2.35 -16.24
N VAL A 212 29.23 -2.69 -17.50
CA VAL A 212 29.75 -1.97 -18.66
C VAL A 212 29.28 -0.52 -18.63
N VAL A 213 27.97 -0.25 -18.51
CA VAL A 213 27.45 1.12 -18.45
C VAL A 213 28.04 1.90 -17.28
N GLY A 214 28.19 1.27 -16.12
CA GLY A 214 28.83 1.89 -14.95
C GLY A 214 30.30 2.23 -15.20
N THR A 215 31.02 1.37 -15.94
CA THR A 215 32.40 1.64 -16.34
C THR A 215 32.47 2.79 -17.33
N VAL A 216 31.64 2.78 -18.37
CA VAL A 216 31.53 3.87 -19.37
C VAL A 216 31.27 5.21 -18.67
N ASP A 217 30.26 5.26 -17.80
CA ASP A 217 29.89 6.46 -17.06
C ASP A 217 31.06 6.98 -16.20
N LYS A 218 31.77 6.08 -15.52
CA LYS A 218 32.88 6.47 -14.64
C LYS A 218 34.12 6.98 -15.41
N VAL A 219 34.41 6.41 -16.58
CA VAL A 219 35.63 6.76 -17.35
C VAL A 219 35.42 7.88 -18.35
N THR A 220 34.18 8.11 -18.79
CA THR A 220 33.83 9.16 -19.77
C THR A 220 33.07 10.34 -19.17
N GLY A 221 32.41 10.16 -18.03
CA GLY A 221 31.56 11.17 -17.39
C GLY A 221 30.17 11.33 -18.05
N THR A 222 29.84 10.50 -19.05
CA THR A 222 28.52 10.51 -19.67
C THR A 222 28.08 9.10 -20.05
N ARG A 223 26.77 8.93 -20.19
CA ARG A 223 26.08 7.69 -20.59
C ARG A 223 25.05 7.93 -21.69
N GLU A 224 25.04 9.13 -22.26
CA GLU A 224 24.15 9.52 -23.35
C GLU A 224 24.65 8.92 -24.67
N CYS A 225 23.78 8.14 -25.32
CA CYS A 225 24.08 7.50 -26.60
C CYS A 225 24.44 8.51 -27.69
N GLY A 226 23.92 9.74 -27.65
CA GLY A 226 24.25 10.76 -28.65
C GLY A 226 25.69 11.28 -28.56
N SER A 227 26.29 11.25 -27.37
CA SER A 227 27.57 11.90 -27.07
C SER A 227 28.77 10.94 -27.05
N LEU A 228 28.53 9.63 -26.96
CA LEU A 228 29.59 8.63 -26.93
C LEU A 228 30.04 8.27 -28.37
N SER A 229 31.31 8.47 -28.70
CA SER A 229 31.87 8.13 -30.03
C SER A 229 33.27 7.56 -29.91
N GLY A 230 33.57 6.50 -30.67
CA GLY A 230 34.91 5.92 -30.81
C GLY A 230 35.39 5.02 -29.65
N LEU A 231 34.54 4.79 -28.64
CA LEU A 231 34.92 4.03 -27.45
C LEU A 231 35.28 2.57 -27.74
N GLY A 232 34.74 1.98 -28.82
CA GLY A 232 35.08 0.60 -29.22
C GLY A 232 36.54 0.42 -29.58
N ARG A 233 37.17 1.45 -30.16
CA ARG A 233 38.62 1.43 -30.47
C ARG A 233 39.46 1.82 -29.26
N ALA A 234 38.97 2.74 -28.42
CA ALA A 234 39.68 3.19 -27.23
C ALA A 234 39.70 2.13 -26.10
N MET A 235 38.66 1.30 -26.00
CA MET A 235 38.51 0.26 -24.97
C MET A 235 38.04 -1.07 -25.56
N PRO A 236 38.87 -1.75 -26.38
CA PRO A 236 38.47 -2.96 -27.10
C PRO A 236 38.05 -4.10 -26.18
N GLY A 237 38.69 -4.24 -25.00
CA GLY A 237 38.29 -5.25 -24.02
C GLY A 237 36.88 -5.01 -23.44
N LEU A 238 36.52 -3.75 -23.20
CA LEU A 238 35.17 -3.40 -22.73
C LEU A 238 34.14 -3.66 -23.84
N ALA A 239 34.48 -3.32 -25.09
CA ALA A 239 33.64 -3.59 -26.25
C ALA A 239 33.43 -5.10 -26.45
N ALA A 240 34.48 -5.92 -26.37
CA ALA A 240 34.39 -7.37 -26.53
C ALA A 240 33.48 -8.03 -25.47
N ALA A 241 33.67 -7.69 -24.19
CA ALA A 241 32.80 -8.19 -23.11
C ALA A 241 31.33 -7.76 -23.30
N SER A 242 31.11 -6.54 -23.82
CA SER A 242 29.78 -6.01 -24.13
C SER A 242 29.13 -6.71 -25.31
N VAL A 243 29.90 -7.01 -26.36
CA VAL A 243 29.44 -7.74 -27.54
C VAL A 243 29.01 -9.15 -27.13
N LEU A 244 29.81 -9.86 -26.33
CA LEU A 244 29.45 -11.18 -25.81
C LEU A 244 28.14 -11.15 -25.02
N ALA A 245 27.98 -10.19 -24.10
CA ALA A 245 26.75 -10.08 -23.31
C ALA A 245 25.54 -9.67 -24.17
N ALA A 246 25.70 -8.70 -25.08
CA ALA A 246 24.63 -8.26 -25.97
C ALA A 246 24.23 -9.34 -27.00
N ALA A 247 25.19 -10.14 -27.46
CA ALA A 247 24.96 -11.31 -28.31
C ALA A 247 24.17 -12.40 -27.57
N SER A 248 24.48 -12.63 -26.28
CA SER A 248 23.72 -13.57 -25.45
C SER A 248 22.30 -13.06 -25.24
N MET A 249 22.13 -11.77 -24.94
CA MET A 249 20.81 -11.13 -24.85
C MET A 249 20.04 -11.18 -26.17
N ALA A 250 20.71 -11.03 -27.31
CA ALA A 250 20.12 -11.14 -28.64
C ALA A 250 19.71 -12.58 -28.98
N GLY A 251 20.41 -13.59 -28.44
CA GLY A 251 20.21 -15.00 -28.76
C GLY A 251 21.06 -15.45 -29.94
N ILE A 252 22.36 -15.15 -29.91
CA ILE A 252 23.32 -15.56 -30.95
C ILE A 252 24.09 -16.81 -30.50
N PRO A 253 24.20 -17.87 -31.32
CA PRO A 253 25.05 -19.03 -31.02
C PRO A 253 26.53 -18.64 -30.83
N PRO A 254 27.31 -19.28 -29.93
CA PRO A 254 26.98 -20.43 -29.08
C PRO A 254 26.61 -20.04 -27.62
N LEU A 255 25.96 -18.89 -27.40
CA LEU A 255 25.75 -18.33 -26.06
C LEU A 255 24.53 -18.95 -25.36
N LEU A 256 24.53 -18.99 -24.02
CA LEU A 256 23.41 -19.55 -23.24
C LEU A 256 22.05 -18.90 -23.57
N GLY A 257 22.02 -17.61 -23.89
CA GLY A 257 20.80 -16.92 -24.29
C GLY A 257 20.21 -17.36 -25.63
N PHE A 258 21.02 -17.96 -26.52
CA PHE A 258 20.52 -18.61 -27.74
C PHE A 258 19.76 -19.88 -27.38
N ILE A 259 20.41 -20.79 -26.65
CA ILE A 259 19.84 -22.07 -26.21
C ILE A 259 18.50 -21.85 -25.49
N ALA A 260 18.45 -20.87 -24.58
CA ALA A 260 17.24 -20.57 -23.82
C ALA A 260 16.06 -20.08 -24.70
N LYS A 261 16.34 -19.27 -25.73
CA LYS A 261 15.30 -18.75 -26.63
C LYS A 261 14.85 -19.77 -27.67
N GLU A 262 15.77 -20.60 -28.15
CA GLU A 262 15.42 -21.68 -29.07
C GLU A 262 14.49 -22.68 -28.36
N ALA A 263 14.85 -23.11 -27.15
CA ALA A 263 13.99 -23.95 -26.31
C ALA A 263 12.62 -23.30 -26.02
N ALA A 264 12.59 -21.98 -25.85
CA ALA A 264 11.34 -21.24 -25.67
C ALA A 264 10.47 -21.25 -26.93
N PHE A 265 11.05 -21.08 -28.12
CA PHE A 265 10.30 -21.14 -29.37
C PHE A 265 9.76 -22.54 -29.64
N GLU A 266 10.58 -23.56 -29.37
CA GLU A 266 10.19 -24.96 -29.50
C GLU A 266 9.06 -25.33 -28.53
N ALA A 267 9.09 -24.85 -27.29
CA ALA A 267 8.03 -25.07 -26.30
C ALA A 267 6.63 -24.68 -26.82
N PHE A 268 6.51 -23.50 -27.42
CA PHE A 268 5.22 -23.00 -27.91
C PHE A 268 4.88 -23.48 -29.33
N GLN A 269 5.89 -23.86 -30.11
CA GLN A 269 5.68 -24.54 -31.38
C GLN A 269 5.05 -25.92 -31.16
N LEU A 270 5.58 -26.70 -30.23
CA LEU A 270 5.10 -28.05 -29.91
C LEU A 270 3.72 -28.04 -29.24
N GLU A 271 3.30 -26.92 -28.65
CA GLU A 271 1.94 -26.77 -28.14
C GLU A 271 0.88 -26.95 -29.24
N GLY A 272 1.21 -26.49 -30.46
CA GLY A 272 0.52 -26.80 -31.72
C GLY A 272 -0.85 -26.16 -31.92
N ASP A 273 -1.47 -25.63 -30.87
CA ASP A 273 -2.79 -25.00 -30.90
C ASP A 273 -2.72 -23.50 -31.25
N ALA A 274 -3.88 -22.90 -31.53
CA ALA A 274 -3.94 -21.48 -31.91
C ALA A 274 -3.35 -20.54 -30.83
N ARG A 275 -3.43 -20.93 -29.55
CA ARG A 275 -2.90 -20.15 -28.43
C ARG A 275 -1.37 -20.19 -28.43
N GLY A 276 -0.78 -21.37 -28.55
CA GLY A 276 0.67 -21.56 -28.66
C GLY A 276 1.27 -20.75 -29.81
N TRP A 277 0.63 -20.75 -30.99
CA TRP A 277 1.08 -19.95 -32.14
C TRP A 277 0.99 -18.43 -31.89
N ILE A 278 -0.04 -17.94 -31.22
CA ILE A 278 -0.16 -16.51 -30.85
C ILE A 278 0.96 -16.12 -29.88
N VAL A 279 1.22 -16.97 -28.87
CA VAL A 279 2.30 -16.71 -27.90
C VAL A 279 3.66 -16.74 -28.60
N LEU A 280 3.92 -17.75 -29.42
CA LEU A 280 5.14 -17.88 -30.21
C LEU A 280 5.37 -16.64 -31.09
N ALA A 281 4.36 -16.18 -31.82
CA ALA A 281 4.44 -14.97 -32.62
C ALA A 281 4.82 -13.74 -31.76
N GLY A 282 4.19 -13.59 -30.59
CA GLY A 282 4.53 -12.54 -29.63
C GLY A 282 5.99 -12.61 -29.14
N LEU A 283 6.48 -13.81 -28.81
CA LEU A 283 7.86 -14.03 -28.38
C LEU A 283 8.88 -13.74 -29.50
N VAL A 284 8.57 -14.10 -30.74
CA VAL A 284 9.40 -13.79 -31.91
C VAL A 284 9.46 -12.27 -32.15
N VAL A 285 8.31 -11.58 -32.14
CA VAL A 285 8.26 -10.11 -32.29
C VAL A 285 9.02 -9.40 -31.17
N GLY A 286 8.85 -9.82 -29.91
CA GLY A 286 9.62 -9.25 -28.81
C GLY A 286 11.12 -9.59 -28.90
N SER A 287 11.48 -10.74 -29.48
CA SER A 287 12.88 -11.11 -29.74
C SER A 287 13.51 -10.27 -30.85
N ILE A 288 12.75 -9.93 -31.90
CA ILE A 288 13.14 -8.94 -32.93
C ILE A 288 13.49 -7.60 -32.27
N LEU A 289 12.62 -7.10 -31.38
CA LEU A 289 12.89 -5.87 -30.62
C LEU A 289 14.12 -6.01 -29.72
N THR A 290 14.32 -7.19 -29.12
CA THR A 290 15.50 -7.50 -28.31
C THR A 290 16.79 -7.38 -29.09
N VAL A 291 16.86 -7.99 -30.28
CA VAL A 291 18.02 -7.88 -31.16
C VAL A 291 18.24 -6.41 -31.57
N ALA A 292 17.17 -5.70 -31.94
CA ALA A 292 17.25 -4.30 -32.35
C ALA A 292 17.81 -3.39 -31.25
N TYR A 293 17.35 -3.53 -29.99
CA TYR A 293 17.85 -2.72 -28.89
C TYR A 293 19.23 -3.18 -28.40
N SER A 294 19.61 -4.46 -28.56
CA SER A 294 20.98 -4.96 -28.31
C SER A 294 21.96 -4.31 -29.29
N ALA A 295 21.63 -4.30 -30.58
CA ALA A 295 22.43 -3.63 -31.61
C ALA A 295 22.50 -2.12 -31.36
N ARG A 296 21.37 -1.49 -30.97
CA ARG A 296 21.33 -0.08 -30.56
C ARG A 296 22.25 0.22 -29.39
N PHE A 297 22.28 -0.64 -28.37
CA PHE A 297 23.16 -0.48 -27.22
C PHE A 297 24.64 -0.48 -27.65
N LEU A 298 25.05 -1.48 -28.45
CA LEU A 298 26.43 -1.59 -28.93
C LEU A 298 26.82 -0.39 -29.81
N TRP A 299 25.94 0.01 -30.73
CA TRP A 299 26.13 1.21 -31.54
C TRP A 299 26.20 2.49 -30.70
N GLY A 300 25.30 2.61 -29.73
CA GLY A 300 25.18 3.76 -28.84
C GLY A 300 26.43 3.96 -27.97
N ALA A 301 27.00 2.86 -27.45
CA ALA A 301 28.16 2.92 -26.59
C ALA A 301 29.51 2.94 -27.34
N PHE A 302 29.66 2.15 -28.41
CA PHE A 302 30.99 1.82 -28.96
C PHE A 302 31.24 2.27 -30.39
N ALA A 303 30.22 2.64 -31.18
CA ALA A 303 30.43 3.04 -32.56
C ALA A 303 31.17 4.39 -32.67
N THR A 304 31.89 4.57 -33.77
CA THR A 304 32.38 5.89 -34.20
C THR A 304 31.26 6.58 -34.98
N LYS A 305 30.78 7.72 -34.48
CA LYS A 305 29.64 8.45 -35.05
C LYS A 305 30.16 9.65 -35.84
N PRO A 306 29.72 9.84 -37.10
CA PRO A 306 30.08 11.03 -37.87
C PRO A 306 29.59 12.31 -37.17
N GLY A 307 30.45 13.32 -37.09
CA GLY A 307 30.11 14.62 -36.48
C GLY A 307 30.01 14.63 -34.95
N VAL A 308 30.47 13.57 -34.27
CA VAL A 308 30.56 13.51 -32.80
C VAL A 308 32.00 13.25 -32.41
N ASP A 309 32.56 14.14 -31.57
CA ASP A 309 33.94 14.07 -31.11
C ASP A 309 34.24 12.73 -30.42
N VAL A 310 35.43 12.20 -30.68
CA VAL A 310 35.88 10.95 -30.06
C VAL A 310 36.13 11.19 -28.58
N VAL A 311 35.49 10.40 -27.74
CA VAL A 311 35.63 10.49 -26.30
C VAL A 311 36.94 9.83 -25.88
N ALA A 312 37.80 10.55 -25.16
CA ALA A 312 39.01 10.01 -24.55
C ALA A 312 38.68 9.46 -23.14
N PRO A 313 38.61 8.13 -22.94
CA PRO A 313 38.26 7.56 -21.65
C PRO A 313 39.43 7.67 -20.66
N LYS A 314 39.12 7.90 -19.39
CA LYS A 314 40.09 7.72 -18.29
C LYS A 314 40.46 6.24 -18.15
N LYS A 315 41.64 5.96 -17.56
CA LYS A 315 42.07 4.58 -17.29
C LYS A 315 41.07 3.88 -16.35
N ALA A 316 40.47 2.78 -16.82
CA ALA A 316 39.60 1.95 -16.00
C ALA A 316 40.43 1.12 -15.00
N SER A 317 40.01 1.08 -13.75
CA SER A 317 40.67 0.23 -12.74
C SER A 317 40.32 -1.25 -12.98
N PRO A 318 41.22 -2.19 -12.64
CA PRO A 318 40.94 -3.62 -12.74
C PRO A 318 39.67 -4.04 -11.97
N GLY A 319 39.38 -3.39 -10.84
CA GLY A 319 38.17 -3.65 -10.05
C GLY A 319 36.84 -3.35 -10.77
N LEU A 320 36.86 -2.51 -11.81
CA LEU A 320 35.68 -2.28 -12.67
C LEU A 320 35.59 -3.29 -13.82
N VAL A 321 36.74 -3.76 -14.32
CA VAL A 321 36.84 -4.55 -15.57
C VAL A 321 36.85 -6.07 -15.32
N VAL A 322 37.37 -6.54 -14.20
CA VAL A 322 37.41 -7.99 -13.91
C VAL A 322 35.99 -8.57 -13.72
N PRO A 323 35.08 -7.97 -12.92
CA PRO A 323 33.74 -8.53 -12.71
C PRO A 323 32.88 -8.62 -13.98
N LEU A 324 33.03 -7.68 -14.91
CA LEU A 324 32.32 -7.74 -16.19
C LEU A 324 32.81 -8.89 -17.07
N TRP A 325 34.10 -9.24 -17.03
CA TRP A 325 34.63 -10.36 -17.80
C TRP A 325 34.22 -11.70 -17.21
N ILE A 326 34.21 -11.82 -15.88
CA ILE A 326 33.73 -13.04 -15.20
C ILE A 326 32.30 -13.35 -15.62
N THR A 327 31.40 -12.36 -15.54
CA THR A 327 29.98 -12.54 -15.90
C THR A 327 29.77 -12.75 -17.40
N SER A 328 30.53 -12.06 -18.25
CA SER A 328 30.44 -12.20 -19.71
C SER A 328 30.91 -13.57 -20.19
N LEU A 329 32.08 -14.01 -19.72
CA LEU A 329 32.64 -15.32 -20.06
C LEU A 329 31.83 -16.46 -19.46
N ALA A 330 31.26 -16.31 -18.27
CA ALA A 330 30.36 -17.31 -17.71
C ALA A 330 29.17 -17.59 -18.66
N GLY A 331 28.59 -16.56 -19.29
CA GLY A 331 27.51 -16.76 -20.26
C GLY A 331 27.92 -17.53 -21.53
N LEU A 332 29.18 -17.38 -21.96
CA LEU A 332 29.75 -18.13 -23.09
C LEU A 332 30.11 -19.55 -22.70
N VAL A 333 30.85 -19.72 -21.60
CA VAL A 333 31.24 -21.03 -21.09
C VAL A 333 30.00 -21.87 -20.85
N LEU A 334 29.01 -21.36 -20.10
CA LEU A 334 27.77 -22.10 -19.81
C LEU A 334 26.95 -22.44 -21.07
N GLY A 335 27.08 -21.66 -22.15
CA GLY A 335 26.51 -22.02 -23.45
C GLY A 335 27.23 -23.19 -24.10
N LEU A 336 28.57 -23.14 -24.15
CA LEU A 336 29.41 -24.20 -24.72
C LEU A 336 29.32 -25.52 -23.95
N ILE A 337 29.21 -25.45 -22.61
CA ILE A 337 29.06 -26.61 -21.73
C ILE A 337 27.60 -26.84 -21.29
N ALA A 338 26.62 -26.42 -22.08
CA ALA A 338 25.20 -26.55 -21.73
C ALA A 338 24.79 -27.96 -21.27
N PRO A 339 25.25 -29.07 -21.88
CA PRO A 339 24.91 -30.43 -21.41
C PRO A 339 25.37 -30.73 -19.98
N LEU A 340 26.47 -30.11 -19.51
CA LEU A 340 26.97 -30.29 -18.14
C LEU A 340 26.15 -29.50 -17.11
N VAL A 341 25.51 -28.41 -17.55
CA VAL A 341 24.68 -27.52 -16.71
C VAL A 341 23.20 -27.93 -16.77
N ALA A 342 22.82 -28.66 -17.82
CA ALA A 342 21.47 -29.13 -18.07
C ALA A 342 20.80 -29.79 -16.84
N PRO A 343 21.46 -30.67 -16.05
CA PRO A 343 20.82 -31.26 -14.87
C PRO A 343 20.36 -30.24 -13.82
N LEU A 344 21.10 -29.13 -13.66
CA LEU A 344 20.73 -28.06 -12.72
C LEU A 344 19.52 -27.27 -13.23
N ILE A 345 19.45 -27.01 -14.54
CA ILE A 345 18.37 -26.25 -15.16
C ILE A 345 17.10 -27.11 -15.27
N GLU A 346 17.27 -28.37 -15.67
CA GLU A 346 16.19 -29.34 -15.86
C GLU A 346 15.61 -29.83 -14.54
N ALA A 347 16.33 -29.76 -13.42
CA ALA A 347 15.82 -30.15 -12.10
C ALA A 347 14.48 -29.48 -11.76
N TYR A 348 14.26 -28.23 -12.18
CA TYR A 348 12.98 -27.56 -12.03
C TYR A 348 11.91 -28.11 -12.99
N GLY A 349 12.25 -28.29 -14.27
CA GLY A 349 11.33 -28.81 -15.29
C GLY A 349 10.91 -30.26 -15.06
N ASN A 350 11.76 -31.09 -14.45
CA ASN A 350 11.49 -32.50 -14.18
C ASN A 350 10.36 -32.73 -13.15
N GLY A 351 10.01 -31.70 -12.37
CA GLY A 351 8.85 -31.74 -11.47
C GLY A 351 7.52 -31.35 -12.13
N LEU A 352 7.52 -31.04 -13.43
CA LEU A 352 6.36 -30.56 -14.18
C LEU A 352 5.90 -31.60 -15.22
N PRO A 353 4.62 -31.56 -15.61
CA PRO A 353 4.10 -32.47 -16.62
C PRO A 353 4.82 -32.27 -17.96
N SER A 354 5.13 -33.38 -18.63
CA SER A 354 5.59 -33.44 -20.02
C SER A 354 4.45 -33.99 -20.87
N ARG A 355 4.28 -33.46 -22.09
CA ARG A 355 3.17 -33.82 -22.97
C ARG A 355 3.37 -35.18 -23.62
N ASP A 356 4.58 -35.44 -24.10
CA ASP A 356 4.96 -36.68 -24.79
C ASP A 356 6.37 -37.15 -24.39
N ALA A 357 6.71 -38.40 -24.74
CA ALA A 357 8.03 -39.00 -24.46
C ALA A 357 9.19 -38.22 -25.09
N GLU A 358 8.93 -37.54 -26.22
CA GLU A 358 9.89 -36.66 -26.89
C GLU A 358 10.19 -35.40 -26.05
N GLU A 359 9.16 -34.77 -25.47
CA GLU A 359 9.33 -33.63 -24.56
C GLU A 359 10.00 -34.07 -23.24
N ALA A 360 9.70 -35.28 -22.75
CA ALA A 360 10.35 -35.84 -21.57
C ALA A 360 11.85 -36.10 -21.79
N GLY A 361 12.25 -36.44 -23.02
CA GLY A 361 13.65 -36.63 -23.44
C GLY A 361 14.36 -35.36 -23.93
N TYR A 362 13.66 -34.23 -23.98
CA TYR A 362 14.27 -32.96 -24.42
C TYR A 362 15.38 -32.54 -23.45
N HIS A 363 16.55 -32.29 -24.03
CA HIS A 363 17.74 -31.82 -23.35
C HIS A 363 18.25 -30.52 -23.97
N LEU A 364 18.83 -29.67 -23.14
CA LEU A 364 19.46 -28.43 -23.60
C LEU A 364 20.71 -28.75 -24.43
N ALA A 365 20.60 -28.62 -25.74
CA ALA A 365 21.71 -28.73 -26.67
C ALA A 365 22.04 -27.35 -27.28
N LEU A 366 23.29 -27.20 -27.75
CA LEU A 366 23.72 -26.03 -28.50
C LEU A 366 23.10 -25.97 -29.90
N TRP A 367 22.70 -27.13 -30.42
CA TRP A 367 22.25 -27.31 -31.80
C TRP A 367 21.36 -28.54 -31.90
N HIS A 368 20.10 -28.34 -32.27
CA HIS A 368 19.12 -29.41 -32.46
C HIS A 368 18.88 -29.74 -33.95
N GLY A 369 19.67 -29.18 -34.86
CA GLY A 369 19.53 -29.36 -36.31
C GLY A 369 18.75 -28.22 -36.99
N TRP A 370 18.41 -28.42 -38.26
CA TRP A 370 17.58 -27.48 -39.01
C TRP A 370 16.12 -27.66 -38.62
N ASN A 371 15.63 -26.84 -37.68
CA ASN A 371 14.25 -26.85 -37.22
C ASN A 371 13.59 -25.47 -37.39
N LEU A 372 12.29 -25.38 -37.10
CA LEU A 372 11.55 -24.12 -37.19
C LEU A 372 11.99 -23.11 -36.12
N ALA A 373 12.35 -23.55 -34.91
CA ALA A 373 12.85 -22.69 -33.84
C ALA A 373 14.13 -21.92 -34.25
N LEU A 374 15.04 -22.59 -34.97
CA LEU A 374 16.24 -22.00 -35.56
C LEU A 374 15.89 -21.02 -36.67
N ALA A 375 14.94 -21.36 -37.55
CA ALA A 375 14.46 -20.44 -38.59
C ALA A 375 13.86 -19.17 -37.98
N LEU A 376 13.04 -19.30 -36.93
CA LEU A 376 12.48 -18.18 -36.17
C LEU A 376 13.55 -17.36 -35.45
N SER A 377 14.62 -18.00 -34.94
CA SER A 377 15.79 -17.30 -34.40
C SER A 377 16.51 -16.49 -35.49
N GLY A 378 16.66 -17.05 -36.69
CA GLY A 378 17.16 -16.33 -37.87
C GLY A 378 16.29 -15.13 -38.25
N VAL A 379 14.97 -15.30 -38.26
CA VAL A 379 13.99 -14.20 -38.48
C VAL A 379 14.15 -13.12 -37.40
N ALA A 380 14.31 -13.51 -36.13
CA ALA A 380 14.49 -12.56 -35.04
C ALA A 380 15.77 -11.73 -35.19
N LEU A 381 16.87 -12.39 -35.58
CA LEU A 381 18.16 -11.75 -35.83
C LEU A 381 18.10 -10.80 -37.03
N LEU A 382 17.63 -11.28 -38.18
CA LEU A 382 17.52 -10.47 -39.39
C LEU A 382 16.55 -9.30 -39.20
N GLY A 383 15.36 -9.56 -38.68
CA GLY A 383 14.35 -8.52 -38.41
C GLY A 383 14.87 -7.46 -37.45
N GLY A 384 15.55 -7.85 -36.38
CA GLY A 384 16.10 -6.90 -35.41
C GLY A 384 17.25 -6.06 -35.98
N LEU A 385 18.13 -6.65 -36.78
CA LEU A 385 19.20 -5.93 -37.46
C LEU A 385 18.68 -4.96 -38.52
N LEU A 386 17.64 -5.35 -39.27
CA LEU A 386 16.95 -4.48 -40.23
C LEU A 386 16.27 -3.30 -39.53
N LEU A 387 15.58 -3.54 -38.40
CA LEU A 387 15.03 -2.47 -37.58
C LEU A 387 16.11 -1.52 -37.05
N HIS A 388 17.27 -2.04 -36.65
CA HIS A 388 18.40 -1.22 -36.24
C HIS A 388 19.02 -0.44 -37.40
N ALA A 389 19.11 -1.02 -38.60
CA ALA A 389 19.56 -0.31 -39.80
C ALA A 389 18.63 0.87 -40.13
N GLY A 390 17.31 0.66 -40.00
CA GLY A 390 16.27 1.68 -40.08
C GLY A 390 16.10 2.57 -38.84
N ARG A 391 17.10 2.66 -37.95
CA ARG A 391 16.99 3.36 -36.66
C ARG A 391 16.51 4.81 -36.76
N ARG A 392 16.86 5.55 -37.82
CA ARG A 392 16.45 6.96 -37.98
C ARG A 392 14.93 7.06 -38.15
N GLN A 393 14.35 6.17 -38.96
CA GLN A 393 12.91 6.06 -39.17
C GLN A 393 12.22 5.58 -37.89
N VAL A 394 12.79 4.58 -37.21
CA VAL A 394 12.25 4.08 -35.93
C VAL A 394 12.25 5.17 -34.85
N GLU A 395 13.31 5.99 -34.75
CA GLU A 395 13.36 7.12 -33.82
C GLU A 395 12.35 8.22 -34.17
N ALA A 396 12.15 8.50 -35.46
CA ALA A 396 11.12 9.43 -35.92
C ALA A 396 9.70 8.92 -35.60
N LEU A 397 9.44 7.64 -35.88
CA LEU A 397 8.17 6.98 -35.58
C LEU A 397 7.92 6.93 -34.07
N THR A 398 8.94 6.58 -33.28
CA THR A 398 8.85 6.56 -31.82
C THR A 398 8.50 7.96 -31.30
N ARG A 399 9.14 9.01 -31.82
CA ARG A 399 8.80 10.42 -31.50
C ARG A 399 7.36 10.78 -31.89
N ALA A 400 6.91 10.40 -33.07
CA ALA A 400 5.53 10.65 -33.53
C ALA A 400 4.48 9.89 -32.71
N LEU A 401 4.76 8.64 -32.33
CA LEU A 401 3.90 7.77 -31.52
C LEU A 401 4.00 8.03 -30.01
N HIS A 402 4.63 9.13 -29.57
CA HIS A 402 4.59 9.51 -28.15
C HIS A 402 3.13 9.79 -27.72
N HIS A 403 2.45 8.74 -27.24
CA HIS A 403 1.09 8.84 -26.77
C HIS A 403 1.02 9.70 -25.49
N PRO A 404 -0.01 10.55 -25.33
CA PRO A 404 -0.22 11.36 -24.12
C PRO A 404 -0.52 10.52 -22.86
N VAL A 405 -0.87 9.24 -23.04
CA VAL A 405 -1.14 8.26 -21.99
C VAL A 405 0.12 7.43 -21.76
N SER A 406 0.90 7.79 -20.74
CA SER A 406 2.01 6.98 -20.25
C SER A 406 1.63 6.33 -18.92
N ALA A 407 2.12 5.12 -18.66
CA ALA A 407 1.93 4.48 -17.36
C ALA A 407 2.49 5.33 -16.20
N GLN A 408 3.53 6.13 -16.46
CA GLN A 408 4.04 7.12 -15.51
C GLN A 408 2.99 8.20 -15.18
N ARG A 409 2.30 8.75 -16.19
CA ARG A 409 1.22 9.72 -15.98
C ARG A 409 0.03 9.08 -15.26
N GLY A 410 -0.27 7.81 -15.54
CA GLY A 410 -1.26 7.03 -14.80
C GLY A 410 -0.94 6.98 -13.30
N TYR A 411 0.30 6.64 -12.94
CA TYR A 411 0.76 6.67 -11.55
C TYR A 411 0.60 8.07 -10.92
N GLU A 412 1.03 9.13 -11.60
CA GLU A 412 0.93 10.51 -11.09
C GLU A 412 -0.53 10.96 -10.87
N LEU A 413 -1.44 10.56 -11.77
CA LEU A 413 -2.87 10.83 -11.64
C LEU A 413 -3.49 10.10 -10.46
N VAL A 414 -3.11 8.83 -10.24
CA VAL A 414 -3.61 8.03 -9.11
C VAL A 414 -3.14 8.64 -7.79
N VAL A 415 -1.84 8.89 -7.64
CA VAL A 415 -1.28 9.46 -6.39
C VAL A 415 -1.87 10.84 -6.10
N SER A 416 -1.91 11.74 -7.08
CA SER A 416 -2.52 13.06 -6.90
C SER A 416 -4.04 12.99 -6.66
N GLY A 417 -4.71 11.95 -7.16
CA GLY A 417 -6.10 11.67 -6.86
C GLY A 417 -6.31 11.31 -5.39
N ILE A 418 -5.48 10.40 -4.88
CA ILE A 418 -5.51 9.98 -3.46
C ILE A 418 -5.24 11.16 -2.53
N GLU A 419 -4.22 11.97 -2.82
CA GLU A 419 -3.92 13.18 -2.03
C GLU A 419 -5.08 14.17 -2.00
N ARG A 420 -5.72 14.41 -3.15
CA ARG A 420 -6.91 15.28 -3.24
C ARG A 420 -8.07 14.73 -2.42
N VAL A 421 -8.32 13.42 -2.49
CA VAL A 421 -9.36 12.77 -1.69
C VAL A 421 -9.03 12.86 -0.20
N ALA A 422 -7.77 12.64 0.19
CA ALA A 422 -7.34 12.75 1.59
C ALA A 422 -7.57 14.17 2.14
N VAL A 423 -7.19 15.21 1.39
CA VAL A 423 -7.44 16.60 1.76
C VAL A 423 -8.94 16.89 1.86
N LEU A 424 -9.74 16.36 0.92
CA LEU A 424 -11.20 16.54 0.91
C LEU A 424 -11.89 15.88 2.12
N VAL A 425 -11.49 14.64 2.45
CA VAL A 425 -12.03 13.88 3.58
C VAL A 425 -11.63 14.53 4.89
N THR A 426 -10.34 14.84 5.06
CA THR A 426 -9.81 15.50 6.26
C THR A 426 -10.46 16.87 6.45
N GLY A 427 -10.54 17.70 5.40
CA GLY A 427 -11.18 19.02 5.47
C GLY A 427 -12.67 18.97 5.80
N ARG A 428 -13.38 17.88 5.47
CA ARG A 428 -14.80 17.71 5.81
C ARG A 428 -15.04 17.11 7.20
N LEU A 429 -14.23 16.14 7.62
CA LEU A 429 -14.40 15.46 8.91
C LEU A 429 -13.74 16.21 10.06
N GLN A 430 -12.62 16.89 9.82
CA GLN A 430 -11.87 17.63 10.83
C GLN A 430 -12.19 19.13 10.78
N ALA A 431 -13.47 19.48 10.88
CA ALA A 431 -13.94 20.86 10.80
C ALA A 431 -13.55 21.75 12.01
N GLY A 432 -12.97 21.17 13.07
CA GLY A 432 -12.58 21.89 14.29
C GLY A 432 -13.76 22.50 15.07
N SER A 433 -14.99 22.02 14.81
CA SER A 433 -16.23 22.58 15.34
C SER A 433 -16.90 21.63 16.32
N LEU A 434 -16.99 22.02 17.60
CA LEU A 434 -17.67 21.21 18.63
C LEU A 434 -19.13 20.85 18.25
N PRO A 435 -19.97 21.78 17.73
CA PRO A 435 -21.31 21.42 17.26
C PRO A 435 -21.35 20.36 16.16
N PHE A 436 -20.33 20.32 15.29
CA PHE A 436 -20.25 19.30 14.24
C PHE A 436 -19.96 17.93 14.84
N TYR A 437 -18.97 17.84 15.74
CA TYR A 437 -18.66 16.59 16.44
C TYR A 437 -19.82 16.10 17.30
N LEU A 438 -20.51 16.99 18.00
CA LEU A 438 -21.71 16.63 18.77
C LEU A 438 -22.83 16.11 17.86
N ALA A 439 -23.06 16.75 16.71
CA ALA A 439 -24.03 16.25 15.73
C ALA A 439 -23.65 14.87 15.20
N ALA A 440 -22.36 14.60 14.95
CA ALA A 440 -21.88 13.28 14.54
C ALA A 440 -22.12 12.21 15.61
N VAL A 441 -21.88 12.53 16.89
CA VAL A 441 -22.18 11.64 18.01
C VAL A 441 -23.69 11.33 18.10
N LEU A 442 -24.53 12.35 18.03
CA LEU A 442 -26.00 12.17 18.06
C LEU A 442 -26.48 11.34 16.86
N LEU A 443 -25.93 11.58 15.66
CA LEU A 443 -26.23 10.77 14.49
C LEU A 443 -25.82 9.31 14.67
N MET A 444 -24.69 9.04 15.33
CA MET A 444 -24.26 7.67 15.61
C MET A 444 -25.18 6.96 16.61
N VAL A 445 -25.67 7.68 17.64
CA VAL A 445 -26.68 7.17 18.58
C VAL A 445 -27.98 6.80 17.85
N LEU A 446 -28.38 7.61 16.87
CA LEU A 446 -29.53 7.30 16.03
C LEU A 446 -29.29 6.13 15.07
N ALA A 447 -28.10 6.05 14.48
CA ALA A 447 -27.78 5.05 13.47
C ALA A 447 -27.57 3.64 14.06
N LEU A 448 -26.95 3.53 15.23
CA LEU A 448 -26.64 2.23 15.86
C LEU A 448 -27.74 1.82 16.86
N PRO A 449 -27.85 2.40 18.07
CA PRO A 449 -28.95 2.10 18.99
C PRO A 449 -30.35 2.32 18.40
N GLY A 450 -30.56 3.40 17.64
CA GLY A 450 -31.87 3.71 17.08
C GLY A 450 -32.37 2.67 16.09
N VAL A 451 -31.51 2.16 15.20
CA VAL A 451 -31.88 1.06 14.28
C VAL A 451 -32.14 -0.23 15.05
N GLY A 452 -31.32 -0.54 16.06
CA GLY A 452 -31.55 -1.70 16.93
C GLY A 452 -32.90 -1.65 17.64
N LEU A 453 -33.29 -0.46 18.13
CA LEU A 453 -34.59 -0.23 18.77
C LEU A 453 -35.77 -0.45 17.81
N VAL A 454 -35.63 -0.03 16.54
CA VAL A 454 -36.65 -0.28 15.52
C VAL A 454 -36.72 -1.77 15.14
N ALA A 455 -35.58 -2.46 15.08
CA ALA A 455 -35.52 -3.87 14.68
C ALA A 455 -35.99 -4.86 15.77
N GLY A 456 -35.77 -4.55 17.05
CA GLY A 456 -36.07 -5.42 18.20
C GLY A 456 -37.21 -4.91 19.08
N TRP A 457 -38.21 -4.25 18.48
CA TRP A 457 -39.24 -3.50 19.19
C TRP A 457 -40.13 -4.39 20.09
N ALA A 458 -39.94 -4.29 21.41
CA ALA A 458 -40.85 -4.87 22.40
C ALA A 458 -41.21 -3.80 23.43
N TRP A 459 -42.47 -3.37 23.45
CA TRP A 459 -42.96 -2.48 24.50
C TRP A 459 -43.20 -3.26 25.80
N PRO A 460 -42.86 -2.69 26.96
CA PRO A 460 -43.26 -3.28 28.24
C PRO A 460 -44.80 -3.38 28.29
N ALA A 461 -45.33 -4.58 28.54
CA ALA A 461 -46.78 -4.81 28.55
C ALA A 461 -47.50 -4.08 29.71
N ASP A 462 -46.82 -3.94 30.86
CA ASP A 462 -47.40 -3.43 32.12
C ASP A 462 -46.55 -2.30 32.73
N ALA A 463 -46.20 -1.28 31.95
CA ALA A 463 -45.53 -0.08 32.49
C ALA A 463 -46.58 0.99 32.85
N PRO A 464 -46.93 1.19 34.13
CA PRO A 464 -47.80 2.30 34.51
C PRO A 464 -47.12 3.63 34.16
N VAL A 465 -47.85 4.51 33.46
CA VAL A 465 -47.34 5.80 33.00
C VAL A 465 -46.98 6.74 34.17
N VAL A 466 -47.65 6.55 35.31
CA VAL A 466 -47.43 7.30 36.56
C VAL A 466 -47.54 6.32 37.72
N HIS A 467 -46.50 6.23 38.56
CA HIS A 467 -46.51 5.41 39.77
C HIS A 467 -47.09 6.17 40.97
N GLN A 468 -46.86 7.47 41.04
CA GLN A 468 -47.39 8.34 42.11
C GLN A 468 -47.87 9.66 41.52
N TRP A 469 -49.01 10.16 42.00
CA TRP A 469 -49.62 11.41 41.51
C TRP A 469 -48.70 12.63 41.62
N MET A 470 -47.77 12.63 42.58
CA MET A 470 -46.77 13.70 42.76
C MET A 470 -45.74 13.78 41.63
N GLN A 471 -45.57 12.73 40.82
CA GLN A 471 -44.67 12.74 39.66
C GLN A 471 -45.15 13.71 38.57
N ILE A 472 -46.47 13.89 38.43
CA ILE A 472 -47.07 14.73 37.39
C ILE A 472 -46.67 16.21 37.55
N PRO A 473 -46.92 16.88 38.71
CA PRO A 473 -46.53 18.29 38.87
C PRO A 473 -45.02 18.49 38.79
N LEU A 474 -44.20 17.58 39.33
CA LEU A 474 -42.74 17.64 39.24
C LEU A 474 -42.24 17.47 37.80
N GLY A 475 -42.81 16.52 37.06
CA GLY A 475 -42.54 16.30 35.64
C GLY A 475 -42.90 17.52 34.78
N ILE A 476 -44.05 18.17 35.06
CA ILE A 476 -44.44 19.42 34.39
C ILE A 476 -43.40 20.51 34.65
N VAL A 477 -42.92 20.67 35.89
CA VAL A 477 -41.87 21.65 36.22
C VAL A 477 -40.59 21.36 35.41
N VAL A 478 -40.15 20.11 35.35
CA VAL A 478 -38.97 19.69 34.57
C VAL A 478 -39.13 20.01 33.09
N VAL A 479 -40.27 19.63 32.47
CA VAL A 479 -40.52 19.85 31.04
C VAL A 479 -40.61 21.35 30.73
N VAL A 480 -41.35 22.11 31.53
CA VAL A 480 -41.50 23.56 31.33
C VAL A 480 -40.15 24.27 31.48
N ALA A 481 -39.36 23.92 32.50
CA ALA A 481 -38.04 24.49 32.72
C ALA A 481 -37.08 24.15 31.56
N ALA A 482 -37.09 22.90 31.07
CA ALA A 482 -36.29 22.48 29.91
C ALA A 482 -36.69 23.21 28.61
N LEU A 483 -37.99 23.38 28.35
CA LEU A 483 -38.49 24.12 27.19
C LEU A 483 -38.19 25.64 27.28
N ALA A 484 -38.21 26.19 28.48
CA ALA A 484 -37.82 27.58 28.74
C ALA A 484 -36.30 27.76 28.56
N LEU A 485 -35.49 26.77 28.95
CA LEU A 485 -34.03 26.79 28.83
C LEU A 485 -33.59 26.93 27.37
N VAL A 486 -34.24 26.23 26.43
CA VAL A 486 -33.96 26.31 24.98
C VAL A 486 -34.19 27.73 24.43
N ARG A 487 -35.07 28.53 25.07
CA ARG A 487 -35.38 29.91 24.68
C ARG A 487 -34.62 30.95 25.50
N ALA A 488 -33.80 30.55 26.47
CA ALA A 488 -33.13 31.47 27.37
C ALA A 488 -31.99 32.23 26.65
N HIS A 489 -32.13 33.55 26.53
CA HIS A 489 -31.12 34.41 25.91
C HIS A 489 -30.02 34.90 26.88
N ARG A 490 -30.32 34.90 28.19
CA ARG A 490 -29.41 35.33 29.26
C ARG A 490 -28.83 34.12 29.97
N ARG A 491 -27.51 34.14 30.21
CA ARG A 491 -26.80 33.01 30.84
C ARG A 491 -27.26 32.75 32.27
N PHE A 492 -27.56 33.80 33.02
CA PHE A 492 -28.07 33.68 34.39
C PHE A 492 -29.44 32.99 34.43
N THR A 493 -30.36 33.37 33.53
CA THR A 493 -31.66 32.69 33.37
C THR A 493 -31.48 31.22 32.99
N ALA A 494 -30.53 30.91 32.11
CA ALA A 494 -30.23 29.52 31.74
C ALA A 494 -29.75 28.69 32.94
N VAL A 495 -28.85 29.23 33.77
CA VAL A 495 -28.38 28.54 34.99
C VAL A 495 -29.50 28.29 35.98
N LEU A 496 -30.38 29.27 36.22
CA LEU A 496 -31.54 29.10 37.09
C LEU A 496 -32.51 28.03 36.57
N LEU A 497 -32.72 27.97 35.25
CA LEU A 497 -33.60 26.98 34.63
C LEU A 497 -32.99 25.57 34.67
N VAL A 498 -31.66 25.44 34.50
CA VAL A 498 -30.95 24.17 34.75
C VAL A 498 -31.13 23.74 36.22
N GLY A 499 -31.00 24.69 37.15
CA GLY A 499 -31.33 24.51 38.56
C GLY A 499 -32.75 23.96 38.78
N ALA A 500 -33.74 24.60 38.19
CA ALA A 500 -35.13 24.15 38.30
C ALA A 500 -35.35 22.73 37.75
N VAL A 501 -34.67 22.36 36.66
CA VAL A 501 -34.66 20.97 36.14
C VAL A 501 -34.04 20.02 37.16
N GLY A 502 -32.86 20.35 37.71
CA GLY A 502 -32.16 19.52 38.69
C GLY A 502 -32.94 19.31 39.99
N TYR A 503 -33.57 20.36 40.52
CA TYR A 503 -34.45 20.27 41.69
C TYR A 503 -35.74 19.50 41.39
N GLY A 504 -36.32 19.65 40.19
CA GLY A 504 -37.46 18.85 39.76
C GLY A 504 -37.13 17.34 39.70
N ILE A 505 -35.96 16.99 39.17
CA ILE A 505 -35.45 15.61 39.15
C ILE A 505 -35.19 15.10 40.58
N GLY A 506 -34.59 15.91 41.45
CA GLY A 506 -34.40 15.54 42.86
C GLY A 506 -35.72 15.28 43.59
N GLY A 507 -36.77 16.05 43.28
CA GLY A 507 -38.13 15.77 43.77
C GLY A 507 -38.67 14.43 43.30
N LEU A 508 -38.43 14.06 42.02
CA LEU A 508 -38.82 12.74 41.51
C LEU A 508 -38.09 11.60 42.24
N PHE A 509 -36.81 11.76 42.58
CA PHE A 509 -36.09 10.76 43.38
C PHE A 509 -36.69 10.56 44.78
N ILE A 510 -37.20 11.61 45.45
CA ILE A 510 -37.90 11.45 46.74
C ILE A 510 -39.16 10.63 46.57
N VAL A 511 -39.96 10.99 45.57
CA VAL A 511 -41.25 10.35 45.26
C VAL A 511 -41.04 8.87 44.93
N ASP A 512 -39.96 8.54 44.24
CA ASP A 512 -39.59 7.16 43.88
C ASP A 512 -38.83 6.41 44.99
N GLY A 513 -38.72 6.98 46.20
CA GLY A 513 -38.15 6.30 47.36
C GLY A 513 -36.61 6.26 47.41
N ALA A 514 -35.94 7.18 46.72
CA ALA A 514 -34.49 7.34 46.69
C ALA A 514 -34.01 8.63 47.40
N PRO A 515 -34.17 8.74 48.74
CA PRO A 515 -33.86 9.96 49.48
C PRO A 515 -32.37 10.34 49.46
N ASP A 516 -31.46 9.36 49.48
CA ASP A 516 -30.01 9.61 49.42
C ASP A 516 -29.60 10.22 48.07
N LEU A 517 -30.18 9.72 46.97
CA LEU A 517 -29.95 10.25 45.63
C LEU A 517 -30.54 11.66 45.48
N ALA A 518 -31.71 11.92 46.06
CA ALA A 518 -32.31 13.24 46.11
C ALA A 518 -31.46 14.25 46.88
N LEU A 519 -30.95 13.87 48.07
CA LEU A 519 -30.08 14.72 48.87
C LEU A 519 -28.80 15.09 48.10
N ALA A 520 -28.15 14.09 47.49
CA ALA A 520 -26.98 14.31 46.66
C ALA A 520 -27.30 15.25 45.47
N GLN A 521 -28.41 15.02 44.78
CA GLN A 521 -28.85 15.84 43.65
C GLN A 521 -29.07 17.31 44.05
N PHE A 522 -29.75 17.58 45.17
CA PHE A 522 -29.98 18.94 45.65
C PHE A 522 -28.69 19.64 46.06
N LEU A 523 -27.78 18.93 46.74
CA LEU A 523 -26.48 19.48 47.13
C LEU A 523 -25.63 19.83 45.91
N VAL A 524 -25.52 18.91 44.96
CA VAL A 524 -24.76 19.11 43.72
C VAL A 524 -25.36 20.24 42.89
N GLU A 525 -26.68 20.32 42.74
CA GLU A 525 -27.34 21.39 41.98
C GLU A 525 -27.10 22.75 42.65
N THR A 526 -27.19 22.84 43.97
CA THR A 526 -26.88 24.07 44.71
C THR A 526 -25.44 24.50 44.51
N LEU A 527 -24.48 23.57 44.63
CA LEU A 527 -23.07 23.85 44.41
C LEU A 527 -22.78 24.24 42.96
N ALA A 528 -23.43 23.60 41.98
CA ALA A 528 -23.31 23.92 40.57
C ALA A 528 -23.82 25.33 40.27
N VAL A 529 -25.01 25.70 40.75
CA VAL A 529 -25.56 27.06 40.60
C VAL A 529 -24.61 28.09 41.20
N VAL A 530 -24.10 27.86 42.41
CA VAL A 530 -23.13 28.76 43.07
C VAL A 530 -21.86 28.89 42.23
N ALA A 531 -21.26 27.78 41.79
CA ALA A 531 -20.05 27.77 40.96
C ALA A 531 -20.27 28.49 39.62
N PHE A 532 -21.38 28.24 38.94
CA PHE A 532 -21.74 28.91 37.69
C PHE A 532 -21.94 30.41 37.89
N VAL A 533 -22.59 30.86 38.97
CA VAL A 533 -22.74 32.29 39.26
C VAL A 533 -21.37 32.98 39.40
N PHE A 534 -20.40 32.35 40.07
CA PHE A 534 -19.03 32.87 40.17
C PHE A 534 -18.34 32.96 38.80
N VAL A 535 -18.50 31.95 37.95
CA VAL A 535 -17.93 31.94 36.59
C VAL A 535 -18.60 32.97 35.68
N LEU A 536 -19.93 33.09 35.75
CA LEU A 536 -20.73 34.01 34.95
C LEU A 536 -20.38 35.48 35.21
N ARG A 537 -19.90 35.83 36.42
CA ARG A 537 -19.40 37.18 36.72
C ARG A 537 -18.24 37.63 35.81
N ARG A 538 -17.52 36.68 35.18
CA ARG A 538 -16.40 36.95 34.27
C ARG A 538 -16.77 36.84 32.79
N LEU A 539 -18.02 36.50 32.48
CA LEU A 539 -18.50 36.26 31.12
C LEU A 539 -19.60 37.26 30.74
N PRO A 540 -19.84 37.53 29.45
CA PRO A 540 -20.91 38.43 29.03
C PRO A 540 -22.29 37.86 29.41
N ALA A 541 -23.23 38.73 29.77
CA ALA A 541 -24.55 38.33 30.26
C ALA A 541 -25.41 37.55 29.24
N HIS A 542 -25.15 37.75 27.95
CA HIS A 542 -25.85 37.09 26.84
C HIS A 542 -24.98 36.02 26.17
N PHE A 543 -25.61 35.05 25.52
CA PHE A 543 -24.89 34.12 24.65
C PHE A 543 -24.36 34.86 23.41
N THR A 544 -23.03 34.91 23.26
CA THR A 544 -22.35 35.63 22.20
C THR A 544 -22.13 34.69 21.01
N GLU A 545 -23.15 34.50 20.17
CA GLU A 545 -22.94 33.93 18.83
C GLU A 545 -22.45 35.05 17.90
N ARG A 546 -21.20 34.98 17.42
CA ARG A 546 -20.60 36.01 16.53
C ARG A 546 -21.40 36.24 15.23
N ARG A 547 -22.22 35.26 14.80
CA ARG A 547 -23.18 35.36 13.70
C ARG A 547 -24.38 34.48 14.01
N ARG A 548 -25.61 35.00 13.91
CA ARG A 548 -26.82 34.18 14.03
C ARG A 548 -26.83 33.15 12.89
N PRO A 549 -26.92 31.84 13.19
CA PRO A 549 -26.99 30.82 12.16
C PRO A 549 -28.28 30.99 11.33
N ARG A 550 -28.21 30.65 10.04
CA ARG A 550 -29.40 30.66 9.15
C ARG A 550 -30.52 29.82 9.77
N ARG A 551 -31.78 30.27 9.62
CA ARG A 551 -32.98 29.59 10.16
C ARG A 551 -33.03 28.10 9.79
N SER A 552 -32.64 27.74 8.57
CA SER A 552 -32.53 26.35 8.11
C SER A 552 -31.57 25.49 8.97
N VAL A 553 -30.42 26.03 9.38
CA VAL A 553 -29.46 25.32 10.23
C VAL A 553 -30.00 25.13 11.64
N GLN A 554 -30.69 26.14 12.18
CA GLN A 554 -31.33 26.04 13.50
C GLN A 554 -32.42 24.97 13.52
N ILE A 555 -33.25 24.91 12.48
CA ILE A 555 -34.29 23.88 12.34
C ILE A 555 -33.65 22.48 12.29
N ARG A 556 -32.61 22.27 11.47
CA ARG A 556 -31.93 20.97 11.39
C ARG A 556 -31.31 20.53 12.72
N LYS A 557 -30.68 21.46 13.45
CA LYS A 557 -30.15 21.18 14.80
C LYS A 557 -31.26 20.81 15.78
N GLY A 558 -32.38 21.54 15.74
CA GLY A 558 -33.55 21.25 16.55
C GLY A 558 -34.11 19.86 16.26
N ILE A 559 -34.33 19.52 14.98
CA ILE A 559 -34.80 18.19 14.56
C ILE A 559 -33.85 17.10 15.06
N LEU A 560 -32.54 17.24 14.82
CA LEU A 560 -31.55 16.24 15.25
C LEU A 560 -31.58 16.04 16.77
N ALA A 561 -31.59 17.13 17.55
CA ALA A 561 -31.63 17.07 19.01
C ALA A 561 -32.94 16.44 19.51
N SER A 562 -34.09 16.80 18.92
CA SER A 562 -35.39 16.23 19.28
C SER A 562 -35.47 14.75 18.96
N VAL A 563 -35.06 14.33 17.75
CA VAL A 563 -35.08 12.92 17.35
C VAL A 563 -34.13 12.11 18.23
N ALA A 564 -32.91 12.58 18.47
CA ALA A 564 -31.97 11.91 19.37
C ALA A 564 -32.51 11.81 20.82
N GLY A 565 -33.10 12.90 21.34
CA GLY A 565 -33.72 12.89 22.67
C GLY A 565 -34.88 11.91 22.79
N ILE A 566 -35.77 11.88 21.78
CA ILE A 566 -36.89 10.91 21.73
C ILE A 566 -36.34 9.49 21.66
N THR A 567 -35.35 9.22 20.80
CA THR A 567 -34.74 7.89 20.70
C THR A 567 -34.15 7.45 22.03
N VAL A 568 -33.43 8.31 22.75
CA VAL A 568 -32.88 7.96 24.08
C VAL A 568 -33.99 7.72 25.10
N ALA A 569 -35.06 8.52 25.08
CA ALA A 569 -36.20 8.34 25.98
C ALA A 569 -36.93 7.02 25.72
N VAL A 570 -37.23 6.71 24.45
CA VAL A 570 -37.86 5.45 24.05
C VAL A 570 -36.94 4.27 24.34
N PHE A 571 -35.63 4.42 24.12
CA PHE A 571 -34.63 3.41 24.47
C PHE A 571 -34.63 3.09 25.96
N GLY A 572 -34.68 4.11 26.82
CA GLY A 572 -34.84 3.93 28.27
C GLY A 572 -36.12 3.18 28.63
N LEU A 573 -37.25 3.52 27.99
CA LEU A 573 -38.54 2.86 28.21
C LEU A 573 -38.52 1.39 27.76
N VAL A 574 -37.99 1.09 26.57
CA VAL A 574 -37.86 -0.29 26.07
C VAL A 574 -36.96 -1.12 27.00
N LEU A 575 -35.83 -0.56 27.44
CA LEU A 575 -34.93 -1.24 28.38
C LEU A 575 -35.55 -1.48 29.76
N SER A 576 -36.42 -0.60 30.24
CA SER A 576 -37.14 -0.86 31.50
C SER A 576 -38.02 -2.12 31.42
N GLY A 577 -38.57 -2.44 30.24
CA GLY A 577 -39.34 -3.66 29.99
C GLY A 577 -38.51 -4.91 29.74
N ALA A 578 -37.20 -4.77 29.50
CA ALA A 578 -36.30 -5.91 29.35
C ALA A 578 -36.01 -6.63 30.69
N ARG A 579 -36.47 -6.09 31.82
CA ARG A 579 -36.38 -6.74 33.12
C ARG A 579 -37.40 -7.87 33.22
N THR A 580 -36.93 -9.11 33.07
CA THR A 580 -37.77 -10.32 33.10
C THR A 580 -37.83 -11.01 34.47
N ALA A 581 -37.00 -10.59 35.44
CA ALA A 581 -37.01 -11.10 36.82
C ALA A 581 -36.51 -10.02 37.81
N PRO A 582 -36.93 -10.05 39.09
CA PRO A 582 -36.34 -9.23 40.14
C PRO A 582 -34.83 -9.52 40.25
N THR A 583 -34.03 -8.49 40.52
CA THR A 583 -32.57 -8.64 40.65
C THR A 583 -32.23 -9.39 41.94
N THR A 584 -31.71 -10.62 41.83
CA THR A 584 -31.19 -11.39 42.98
C THR A 584 -30.19 -10.59 43.81
N ALA A 585 -29.41 -9.72 43.17
CA ALA A 585 -28.45 -8.82 43.82
C ALA A 585 -29.11 -7.82 44.78
N SER A 586 -30.31 -7.31 44.47
CA SER A 586 -30.97 -6.31 45.33
C SER A 586 -31.44 -6.93 46.65
N ASP A 587 -32.05 -8.12 46.58
CA ASP A 587 -32.48 -8.86 47.76
C ASP A 587 -31.28 -9.33 48.59
N GLU A 588 -30.18 -9.70 47.93
CA GLU A 588 -28.93 -10.08 48.57
C GLU A 588 -28.27 -8.92 49.32
N PHE A 589 -28.23 -7.71 48.74
CA PHE A 589 -27.73 -6.53 49.44
C PHE A 589 -28.57 -6.16 50.65
N VAL A 590 -29.90 -6.30 50.57
CA VAL A 590 -30.79 -6.07 51.72
C VAL A 590 -30.53 -7.11 52.82
N ARG A 591 -30.34 -8.38 52.45
CA ARG A 591 -30.05 -9.47 53.40
C ARG A 591 -28.70 -9.30 54.08
N LEU A 592 -27.67 -8.88 53.34
CA LEU A 592 -26.29 -8.74 53.84
C LEU A 592 -26.03 -7.40 54.53
N ALA A 593 -26.84 -6.37 54.33
CA ALA A 593 -26.63 -5.05 54.94
C ALA A 593 -26.45 -5.07 56.48
N PRO A 594 -27.20 -5.89 57.25
CA PRO A 594 -26.96 -6.05 58.69
C PRO A 594 -25.59 -6.67 59.02
N GLU A 595 -25.05 -7.56 58.17
CA GLU A 595 -23.72 -8.17 58.36
C GLU A 595 -22.60 -7.14 58.17
N ALA A 596 -22.83 -6.13 57.32
CA ALA A 596 -21.97 -4.95 57.19
C ALA A 596 -22.19 -3.91 58.31
N GLY A 597 -23.09 -4.16 59.26
CA GLY A 597 -23.41 -3.22 60.35
C GLY A 597 -24.16 -1.97 59.90
N ALA A 598 -24.71 -1.97 58.68
CA ALA A 598 -25.34 -0.80 58.08
C ALA A 598 -26.88 -0.85 58.20
N THR A 599 -27.49 0.20 58.74
CA THR A 599 -28.95 0.38 58.77
C THR A 599 -29.49 1.01 57.47
N ASN A 600 -28.61 1.56 56.63
CA ASN A 600 -28.92 2.08 55.30
C ASN A 600 -28.25 1.21 54.24
N VAL A 601 -29.05 0.48 53.47
CA VAL A 601 -28.59 -0.42 52.40
C VAL A 601 -27.79 0.33 51.33
N ILE A 602 -28.14 1.58 51.00
CA ILE A 602 -27.40 2.38 50.01
C ILE A 602 -26.00 2.71 50.51
N SER A 603 -25.87 3.08 51.80
CA SER A 603 -24.57 3.32 52.42
C SER A 603 -23.72 2.05 52.45
N ALA A 604 -24.33 0.89 52.77
CA ALA A 604 -23.66 -0.42 52.72
C ALA A 604 -23.15 -0.74 51.30
N ILE A 605 -23.95 -0.45 50.28
CA ILE A 605 -23.55 -0.66 48.88
C ILE A 605 -22.36 0.24 48.52
N LEU A 606 -22.41 1.53 48.84
CA LEU A 606 -21.36 2.48 48.44
C LEU A 606 -20.06 2.29 49.21
N VAL A 607 -20.11 1.93 50.49
CA VAL A 607 -18.93 1.91 51.37
C VAL A 607 -18.34 0.51 51.54
N ASP A 608 -19.16 -0.55 51.51
CA ASP A 608 -18.69 -1.93 51.73
C ASP A 608 -18.80 -2.77 50.45
N PHE A 609 -20.02 -3.02 49.95
CA PHE A 609 -20.21 -4.01 48.88
C PHE A 609 -19.64 -3.58 47.52
N ARG A 610 -19.67 -2.28 47.21
CA ARG A 610 -19.14 -1.67 45.99
C ARG A 610 -18.21 -0.50 46.29
N ALA A 611 -17.45 -0.61 47.39
CA ALA A 611 -16.49 0.39 47.85
C ALA A 611 -15.54 0.93 46.76
N LEU A 612 -15.15 0.06 45.82
CA LEU A 612 -14.24 0.42 44.73
C LEU A 612 -14.82 1.49 43.80
N ASP A 613 -16.14 1.50 43.57
CA ASP A 613 -16.78 2.53 42.74
C ASP A 613 -16.67 3.89 43.42
N THR A 614 -16.95 3.95 44.73
CA THR A 614 -16.81 5.17 45.55
C THR A 614 -15.37 5.68 45.61
N VAL A 615 -14.38 4.79 45.74
CA VAL A 615 -12.95 5.17 45.65
C VAL A 615 -12.64 5.76 44.27
N GLY A 616 -13.20 5.19 43.20
CA GLY A 616 -13.09 5.73 41.84
C GLY A 616 -13.68 7.13 41.71
N GLU A 617 -14.89 7.35 42.21
CA GLU A 617 -15.58 8.64 42.17
C GLU A 617 -14.83 9.73 42.96
N ILE A 618 -14.36 9.42 44.17
CA ILE A 618 -13.54 10.35 44.98
C ILE A 618 -12.24 10.70 44.24
N THR A 619 -11.63 9.72 43.57
CA THR A 619 -10.43 9.95 42.74
C THR A 619 -10.73 10.90 41.58
N VAL A 620 -11.87 10.73 40.90
CA VAL A 620 -12.30 11.64 39.81
C VAL A 620 -12.49 13.06 40.34
N LEU A 621 -13.12 13.24 41.50
CA LEU A 621 -13.28 14.55 42.14
C LEU A 621 -11.93 15.17 42.50
N LEU A 622 -11.00 14.39 43.04
CA LEU A 622 -9.63 14.84 43.34
C LEU A 622 -8.91 15.30 42.07
N VAL A 623 -9.00 14.52 40.98
CA VAL A 623 -8.39 14.87 39.69
C VAL A 623 -9.02 16.12 39.10
N ALA A 624 -10.35 16.26 39.15
CA ALA A 624 -11.05 17.46 38.67
C ALA A 624 -10.66 18.71 39.46
N ALA A 625 -10.57 18.59 40.79
CA ALA A 625 -10.14 19.67 41.68
C ALA A 625 -8.67 20.06 41.42
N ALA A 626 -7.76 19.08 41.37
CA ALA A 626 -6.34 19.29 41.08
C ALA A 626 -6.12 19.88 39.69
N GLY A 627 -6.82 19.38 38.67
CA GLY A 627 -6.77 19.89 37.29
C GLY A 627 -7.26 21.34 37.20
N THR A 628 -8.36 21.65 37.86
CA THR A 628 -8.89 23.03 37.94
C THR A 628 -7.92 23.96 38.66
N ALA A 629 -7.37 23.54 39.80
CA ALA A 629 -6.37 24.30 40.55
C ALA A 629 -5.10 24.55 39.71
N SER A 630 -4.62 23.52 39.00
CA SER A 630 -3.47 23.61 38.09
C SER A 630 -3.71 24.60 36.96
N LEU A 631 -4.88 24.57 36.30
CA LEU A 631 -5.24 25.54 35.26
C LEU A 631 -5.30 26.98 35.80
N VAL A 632 -5.84 27.19 37.00
CA VAL A 632 -5.87 28.50 37.65
C VAL A 632 -4.46 28.98 37.99
N LEU A 633 -3.58 28.11 38.45
CA LEU A 633 -2.19 28.44 38.77
C LEU A 633 -1.37 28.73 37.51
N ALA A 634 -1.50 27.90 36.47
CA ALA A 634 -0.82 28.05 35.19
C ALA A 634 -1.20 29.37 34.50
N THR A 635 -2.50 29.69 34.44
CA THR A 635 -2.97 30.97 33.86
C THR A 635 -2.51 32.20 34.65
N ARG A 636 -2.34 32.09 35.97
CA ARG A 636 -1.73 33.15 36.80
C ARG A 636 -0.23 33.28 36.55
N TYR A 637 0.47 32.17 36.34
CA TYR A 637 1.90 32.15 36.00
C TYR A 637 2.17 32.80 34.63
N ASP A 638 1.39 32.46 33.60
CA ASP A 638 1.51 33.04 32.25
C ASP A 638 1.19 34.55 32.22
N ARG A 639 0.21 35.00 32.99
CA ARG A 639 -0.09 36.43 33.14
C ARG A 639 1.06 37.18 33.83
N ARG A 640 1.67 36.60 34.86
CA ARG A 640 2.85 37.16 35.54
C ARG A 640 4.09 37.18 34.64
N ARG A 641 4.25 36.21 33.73
CA ARG A 641 5.34 36.19 32.75
C ARG A 641 5.13 37.23 31.65
N LYS A 642 3.91 37.39 31.12
CA LYS A 642 3.57 38.45 30.14
C LYS A 642 3.71 39.86 30.72
N SER A 643 3.49 40.08 32.03
CA SER A 643 3.76 41.37 32.68
C SER A 643 5.25 41.61 32.99
N ARG A 644 6.10 40.58 32.87
CA ARG A 644 7.56 40.64 33.12
C ARG A 644 8.39 40.66 31.83
N VAL A 645 7.76 40.64 30.65
CA VAL A 645 8.46 40.90 29.37
C VAL A 645 8.69 42.41 29.26
N THR A 646 9.70 42.89 29.98
CA THR A 646 10.51 44.02 29.58
C THR A 646 11.19 43.70 28.24
N ARG A 647 11.26 44.71 27.37
CA ARG A 647 11.97 44.71 26.09
C ARG A 647 13.30 43.94 26.16
N SER A 648 13.46 42.89 25.36
CA SER A 648 14.79 42.47 24.89
C SER A 648 14.73 42.10 23.42
N GLY A 649 15.36 42.94 22.61
CA GLY A 649 16.27 42.58 21.53
C GLY A 649 15.83 41.55 20.48
N SER A 650 15.66 42.06 19.26
CA SER A 650 16.10 41.44 18.00
C SER A 650 15.67 39.99 17.71
N GLY A 651 14.58 39.85 16.97
CA GLY A 651 14.36 38.71 16.08
C GLY A 651 13.66 39.24 14.83
N THR A 652 14.45 39.66 13.84
CA THR A 652 13.93 40.10 12.54
C THR A 652 13.35 38.91 11.76
N PRO A 653 12.30 39.12 10.95
CA PRO A 653 11.56 38.08 10.21
C PRO A 653 12.31 37.48 9.01
N ASP A 654 13.64 37.64 8.90
CA ASP A 654 14.42 37.13 7.77
C ASP A 654 14.80 35.65 7.91
N HIS A 655 14.68 35.06 9.10
CA HIS A 655 15.02 33.65 9.31
C HIS A 655 13.95 32.68 8.77
N GLU A 656 12.72 33.13 8.54
CA GLU A 656 11.66 32.32 7.92
C GLU A 656 11.81 32.18 6.40
N LYS A 657 12.56 33.07 5.73
CA LYS A 657 12.81 32.98 4.28
C LYS A 657 13.94 32.01 3.92
N GLU A 658 14.89 31.77 4.81
CA GLU A 658 15.95 30.78 4.59
C GLU A 658 15.51 29.33 4.86
N VAL A 659 14.47 29.13 5.67
CA VAL A 659 13.98 27.79 6.02
C VAL A 659 12.87 27.29 5.09
N LEU A 660 12.13 28.20 4.44
CA LEU A 660 10.96 27.82 3.63
C LEU A 660 11.14 27.84 2.10
N GLY A 661 12.23 28.39 1.55
CA GLY A 661 12.51 28.34 0.11
C GLY A 661 11.46 29.03 -0.75
#